data_AF-A0A074W236-F1
#
_entry.id   AF-A0A074W236-F1
#
_cell.length_a   1.000
_cell.length_b   1.000
_cell.length_c   1.000
_cell.angle_alpha   90.00
_cell.angle_beta   90.00
_cell.angle_gamma   90.00
#
_symmetry.space_group_name_H-M   'P 1'
#
loop_
_entity.id
_entity.type
_entity.pdbx_description
1 polymer ?
#
loop_
_entity_poly.entity_id
_entity_poly.type
_entity_poly.pdbx_seq_one_letter_code
_entity_poly.pdbx_strand_id
1 'polypeptide(L)'
;MAYDVNAGKDLVSVDEILARYLWNQETAPSPSELVDDKWIRDASAKGDALMIDAQEYMTHGGGRFVSAADFELFKNFFSSEFSAGSYDFISMWNILKPEKPLDPKISNDEKVKKFTRAISQYESGIGSSDYLTRAFIFGSTSFTIDFDSIKFVVKADGTREIQGLKIIPCEDNFDFDSSNAAANNFNKGFKEKIDPSGIGRTVPIQFTGDVSAVTVTDKDFAQLKKAKMEQLSADADLIGRIPEVMSYYLGEIMRLIKISPSINYTDSHGRKVIYDGKDIFHDGFLKAKSAGLLEIFSDDPDSVLIGGGGEDILQGGNGDDLLIGSSSCSIEKDMLMGGEGYDTYIADKMDVIEDSDGEGAIFNVDGSISVAKKNILTGGSHYKNDPKYTYYGHGNKYYWDGEDLIINDGLTVKNFKNGDLNIRLREEDDTRPDFKDAEDIRSPIIIDMNGDGVKTTAQGKHTYFDHDGNGFAENTGWVDSNDALLVLDRNQNGLIDDGKELFGSNTLLSSGKKAQNGFEALAEFDENRDGVIDAADSVWSRLQLWQDKNQNGLVDEGELLSLSNTQITEIGLKYLKGDKKDENGHEHRETSQVTWADGHQTDATDVWFKVDKGDTFNTDNLAIDKDIAKLPYIQGFGNVSDLHTAMQKDAVLKEMVKAYLTADTKTRESLLNNLIYRWTGSEQVDPVSRGKYIDDARKLVTLENLTGSDFLGIWCSGRLDSDPHSHAAPILIKEFNKFAEYVSASLLAEGVYKELFFPVILAQWNAEQQKIGYDYSKLDQEFVRLVENNQLAEARELMQIDKNLGKYNSAARERRQANLLKVARDNGLIAQLYGEIDNIFISSNGNDSFNGNEWQKDRYLFRSGHGQDVIKDFGYVSEKSKRNDLCFEGAKLADTQFVRLGNDLIIKAYGTSDLVTLLDYFNSDNRAFNFVFDNETITYEELMSRYTFTHSGDDGDNKISGCDGKDILSGGAGNDTLWGGAGDDILDGGEGNDILEGGEGYDILIGGTGNDILKGGDWHKDRY
;
A
#
# COMPACT_ATOMS: atom_id res chain seq x y z
N MET A 1 -48.76 -50.92 18.23
CA MET A 1 -47.81 -50.68 17.12
C MET A 1 -46.44 -51.14 17.60
N ALA A 2 -45.68 -51.87 16.78
CA ALA A 2 -44.33 -52.31 17.15
C ALA A 2 -43.38 -51.11 17.01
N TYR A 3 -42.70 -50.73 18.10
CA TYR A 3 -41.70 -49.68 18.10
C TYR A 3 -40.43 -50.25 17.48
N ASP A 4 -40.08 -49.80 16.27
CA ASP A 4 -38.75 -50.04 15.71
C ASP A 4 -37.80 -49.03 16.35
N VAL A 5 -37.00 -49.52 17.30
CA VAL A 5 -36.07 -48.71 18.09
C VAL A 5 -34.96 -48.10 17.22
N ASN A 6 -34.81 -48.55 15.96
CA ASN A 6 -33.75 -48.15 15.04
C ASN A 6 -34.22 -47.26 13.86
N ALA A 7 -35.52 -46.94 13.75
CA ALA A 7 -36.10 -46.25 12.57
C ALA A 7 -36.22 -44.71 12.72
N GLY A 8 -35.42 -44.10 13.60
CA GLY A 8 -35.45 -42.66 13.83
C GLY A 8 -34.93 -41.85 12.65
N LYS A 9 -35.45 -40.63 12.47
CA LYS A 9 -35.04 -39.70 11.41
C LYS A 9 -34.52 -38.41 12.05
N ASP A 10 -33.39 -37.90 11.55
CA ASP A 10 -32.94 -36.56 11.89
C ASP A 10 -33.93 -35.53 11.33
N LEU A 11 -34.60 -34.81 12.22
CA LEU A 11 -35.56 -33.78 11.84
C LEU A 11 -34.87 -32.45 11.51
N VAL A 12 -33.72 -32.20 12.17
CA VAL A 12 -32.88 -31.02 12.02
C VAL A 12 -31.44 -31.47 12.21
N SER A 13 -30.51 -30.91 11.43
CA SER A 13 -29.10 -31.24 11.54
C SER A 13 -28.42 -30.46 12.68
N VAL A 14 -27.27 -30.96 13.16
CA VAL A 14 -26.45 -30.25 14.16
C VAL A 14 -25.94 -28.92 13.59
N ASP A 15 -25.66 -28.84 12.30
CA ASP A 15 -25.18 -27.59 11.69
C ASP A 15 -26.30 -26.54 11.60
N GLU A 16 -27.49 -26.94 11.15
CA GLU A 16 -28.64 -26.02 11.06
C GLU A 16 -29.03 -25.44 12.43
N ILE A 17 -29.08 -26.28 13.48
CA ILE A 17 -29.44 -25.76 14.82
C ILE A 17 -28.38 -24.78 15.35
N LEU A 18 -27.10 -25.03 15.05
CA LEU A 18 -26.00 -24.15 15.44
C LEU A 18 -26.02 -22.86 14.62
N ALA A 19 -26.36 -22.93 13.33
CA ALA A 19 -26.54 -21.76 12.48
C ALA A 19 -27.69 -20.88 12.99
N ARG A 20 -28.80 -21.48 13.41
CA ARG A 20 -29.94 -20.76 13.99
C ARG A 20 -29.57 -20.16 15.35
N TYR A 21 -28.84 -20.90 16.18
CA TYR A 21 -28.38 -20.44 17.49
C TYR A 21 -27.44 -19.24 17.36
N LEU A 22 -26.39 -19.32 16.54
CA LEU A 22 -25.37 -18.28 16.42
C LEU A 22 -25.80 -17.11 15.51
N TRP A 23 -26.53 -17.37 14.43
CA TRP A 23 -26.76 -16.39 13.34
C TRP A 23 -28.23 -16.10 13.07
N ASN A 24 -29.15 -16.83 13.68
CA ASN A 24 -30.57 -16.75 13.33
C ASN A 24 -30.84 -17.06 11.84
N GLN A 25 -30.11 -18.01 11.26
CA GLN A 25 -30.22 -18.43 9.86
C GLN A 25 -30.21 -19.96 9.76
N GLU A 26 -30.69 -20.51 8.65
CA GLU A 26 -30.63 -21.95 8.37
C GLU A 26 -29.21 -22.45 8.06
N THR A 27 -28.37 -21.56 7.57
CA THR A 27 -26.96 -21.81 7.26
C THR A 27 -26.12 -20.64 7.74
N ALA A 28 -24.86 -20.90 8.06
CA ALA A 28 -23.90 -19.85 8.44
C ALA A 28 -23.81 -18.75 7.35
N PRO A 29 -23.66 -17.47 7.76
CA PRO A 29 -23.39 -16.38 6.81
C PRO A 29 -22.06 -16.60 6.10
N SER A 30 -21.93 -16.03 4.91
CA SER A 30 -20.64 -16.02 4.20
C SER A 30 -19.60 -15.19 4.98
N PRO A 31 -18.29 -15.49 4.87
CA PRO A 31 -17.25 -14.69 5.51
C PRO A 31 -17.32 -13.20 5.16
N SER A 32 -17.75 -12.86 3.95
CA SER A 32 -17.98 -11.47 3.50
C SER A 32 -19.16 -10.77 4.17
N GLU A 33 -20.10 -11.52 4.77
CA GLU A 33 -21.23 -10.95 5.50
C GLU A 33 -20.92 -10.74 6.98
N LEU A 34 -19.86 -11.33 7.54
CA LEU A 34 -19.51 -11.28 8.97
C LEU A 34 -18.98 -9.92 9.43
N VAL A 35 -18.60 -9.04 8.51
CA VAL A 35 -18.20 -7.64 8.80
C VAL A 35 -19.38 -6.72 9.09
N ASP A 36 -20.61 -7.24 9.05
CA ASP A 36 -21.85 -6.48 9.25
C ASP A 36 -22.35 -6.59 10.69
N ASP A 37 -22.49 -5.46 11.35
CA ASP A 37 -22.99 -5.31 12.72
C ASP A 37 -24.38 -5.93 12.97
N LYS A 38 -25.15 -6.27 11.93
CA LYS A 38 -26.44 -6.98 12.10
C LYS A 38 -26.32 -8.31 12.85
N TRP A 39 -25.10 -8.86 12.96
CA TRP A 39 -24.81 -10.07 13.71
C TRP A 39 -24.57 -9.82 15.21
N ILE A 40 -24.25 -8.58 15.63
CA ILE A 40 -24.10 -8.12 17.03
C ILE A 40 -25.47 -7.99 17.69
N ARG A 41 -25.71 -8.68 18.82
CA ARG A 41 -26.99 -8.58 19.56
C ARG A 41 -26.84 -8.82 21.07
N ASP A 42 -27.87 -8.38 21.80
CA ASP A 42 -28.08 -8.70 23.22
C ASP A 42 -28.17 -10.23 23.42
N ALA A 43 -27.46 -10.76 24.43
CA ALA A 43 -27.47 -12.17 24.83
C ALA A 43 -28.86 -12.73 25.18
N SER A 44 -29.87 -11.87 25.37
CA SER A 44 -31.27 -12.24 25.60
C SER A 44 -32.12 -12.36 24.33
N ALA A 45 -31.56 -12.09 23.16
CA ALA A 45 -32.28 -12.16 21.88
C ALA A 45 -32.77 -13.59 21.58
N LYS A 46 -34.03 -13.71 21.15
CA LYS A 46 -34.60 -14.97 20.64
C LYS A 46 -34.47 -15.00 19.13
N GLY A 47 -34.09 -16.17 18.60
CA GLY A 47 -34.12 -16.42 17.17
C GLY A 47 -35.53 -16.69 16.64
N ASP A 48 -35.60 -16.81 15.32
CA ASP A 48 -36.73 -17.30 14.56
C ASP A 48 -37.02 -18.74 14.98
N ALA A 49 -38.30 -19.07 15.09
CA ALA A 49 -38.72 -20.38 15.54
C ALA A 49 -38.37 -21.47 14.52
N LEU A 50 -37.75 -22.54 14.99
CA LEU A 50 -37.60 -23.78 14.26
C LEU A 50 -38.94 -24.52 14.22
N MET A 51 -39.51 -24.63 13.02
CA MET A 51 -40.81 -25.23 12.80
C MET A 51 -40.68 -26.72 12.53
N ILE A 52 -41.31 -27.56 13.36
CA ILE A 52 -41.30 -29.02 13.22
C ILE A 52 -42.72 -29.53 13.08
N ASP A 53 -42.97 -30.43 12.13
CA ASP A 53 -44.27 -31.09 12.03
C ASP A 53 -44.50 -32.01 13.25
N ALA A 54 -45.59 -31.77 13.98
CA ALA A 54 -45.92 -32.46 15.22
C ALA A 54 -46.17 -33.96 14.98
N GLN A 55 -46.78 -34.33 13.86
CA GLN A 55 -47.02 -35.73 13.53
C GLN A 55 -45.71 -36.43 13.15
N GLU A 56 -44.82 -35.77 12.42
CA GLU A 56 -43.49 -36.29 12.09
C GLU A 56 -42.64 -36.46 13.35
N TYR A 57 -42.67 -35.50 14.27
CA TYR A 57 -41.99 -35.61 15.57
C TYR A 57 -42.54 -36.75 16.43
N MET A 58 -43.85 -37.01 16.40
CA MET A 58 -44.47 -38.13 17.10
C MET A 58 -44.17 -39.49 16.45
N THR A 59 -43.93 -39.55 15.15
CA THR A 59 -43.65 -40.81 14.43
C THR A 59 -42.16 -41.14 14.40
N HIS A 60 -41.32 -40.16 14.08
CA HIS A 60 -39.90 -40.35 13.76
C HIS A 60 -38.96 -39.63 14.74
N GLY A 61 -39.44 -38.61 15.45
CA GLY A 61 -38.70 -37.87 16.48
C GLY A 61 -38.92 -38.40 17.90
N GLY A 62 -38.65 -37.58 18.91
CA GLY A 62 -38.70 -37.99 20.33
C GLY A 62 -40.10 -38.36 20.83
N GLY A 63 -41.16 -37.90 20.16
CA GLY A 63 -42.54 -38.24 20.50
C GLY A 63 -42.86 -39.72 20.36
N ARG A 64 -42.09 -40.48 19.58
CA ARG A 64 -42.26 -41.94 19.45
C ARG A 64 -42.04 -42.70 20.76
N PHE A 65 -41.34 -42.09 21.72
CA PHE A 65 -41.08 -42.71 23.03
C PHE A 65 -42.13 -42.36 24.08
N VAL A 66 -43.13 -41.54 23.73
CA VAL A 66 -44.24 -41.20 24.60
C VAL A 66 -45.51 -41.92 24.15
N SER A 67 -46.29 -42.37 25.12
CA SER A 67 -47.54 -43.08 24.87
C SER A 67 -48.54 -42.82 26.00
N ALA A 68 -49.75 -43.38 25.87
CA ALA A 68 -50.73 -43.36 26.96
C ALA A 68 -50.17 -43.95 28.27
N ALA A 69 -49.20 -44.88 28.21
CA ALA A 69 -48.59 -45.47 29.39
C ALA A 69 -47.68 -44.51 30.18
N ASP A 70 -47.40 -43.31 29.67
CA ASP A 70 -46.57 -42.31 30.36
C ASP A 70 -47.39 -41.39 31.29
N PHE A 71 -48.71 -41.36 31.12
CA PHE A 71 -49.61 -40.52 31.90
C PHE A 71 -50.25 -41.31 33.04
N GLU A 72 -50.06 -40.82 34.27
CA GLU A 72 -50.63 -41.46 35.47
C GLU A 72 -52.16 -41.54 35.42
N LEU A 73 -52.81 -40.53 34.83
CA LEU A 73 -54.26 -40.49 34.64
C LEU A 73 -54.77 -41.75 33.92
N PHE A 74 -54.15 -42.12 32.81
CA PHE A 74 -54.56 -43.28 32.02
C PHE A 74 -54.26 -44.58 32.74
N LYS A 75 -53.15 -44.67 33.48
CA LYS A 75 -52.86 -45.82 34.36
C LYS A 75 -53.98 -46.04 35.37
N ASN A 76 -54.45 -44.98 36.02
CA ASN A 76 -55.51 -45.04 37.01
C ASN A 76 -56.86 -45.40 36.39
N PHE A 77 -57.15 -44.89 35.18
CA PHE A 77 -58.36 -45.24 34.44
C PHE A 77 -58.40 -46.74 34.08
N PHE A 78 -57.32 -47.30 33.55
CA PHE A 78 -57.28 -48.72 33.18
C PHE A 78 -57.07 -49.68 34.38
N SER A 79 -56.85 -49.17 35.59
CA SER A 79 -56.69 -49.99 36.80
C SER A 79 -57.87 -49.91 37.78
N SER A 80 -58.80 -48.97 37.58
CA SER A 80 -59.94 -48.72 38.49
C SER A 80 -61.28 -49.17 37.90
N GLU A 81 -62.26 -49.44 38.76
CA GLU A 81 -63.63 -49.79 38.34
C GLU A 81 -64.52 -48.54 38.27
N PHE A 82 -65.34 -48.45 37.23
CA PHE A 82 -66.25 -47.32 36.97
C PHE A 82 -67.61 -47.81 36.50
N SER A 83 -68.62 -46.95 36.62
CA SER A 83 -69.93 -47.20 36.01
C SER A 83 -69.85 -47.08 34.48
N ALA A 84 -70.59 -47.93 33.77
CA ALA A 84 -70.69 -47.87 32.31
C ALA A 84 -71.17 -46.48 31.85
N GLY A 85 -70.50 -45.91 30.85
CA GLY A 85 -70.75 -44.54 30.41
C GLY A 85 -69.61 -43.94 29.59
N SER A 86 -69.82 -42.73 29.09
CA SER A 86 -68.80 -41.93 28.41
C SER A 86 -68.55 -40.67 29.23
N TYR A 87 -67.27 -40.37 29.46
CA TYR A 87 -66.82 -39.28 30.30
C TYR A 87 -65.83 -38.41 29.50
N ASP A 88 -66.00 -37.09 29.58
CA ASP A 88 -64.98 -36.14 29.13
C ASP A 88 -63.78 -36.12 30.11
N PHE A 89 -62.73 -35.37 29.74
CA PHE A 89 -61.51 -35.28 30.54
C PHE A 89 -61.75 -34.81 31.97
N ILE A 90 -62.49 -33.72 32.16
CA ILE A 90 -62.69 -33.10 33.48
C ILE A 90 -63.53 -34.01 34.37
N SER A 91 -64.58 -34.61 33.81
CA SER A 91 -65.44 -35.57 34.51
C SER A 91 -64.64 -36.77 34.97
N MET A 92 -63.83 -37.37 34.09
CA MET A 92 -63.01 -38.52 34.44
C MET A 92 -61.93 -38.16 35.48
N TRP A 93 -61.28 -37.00 35.34
CA TRP A 93 -60.29 -36.53 36.32
C TRP A 93 -60.89 -36.41 37.72
N ASN A 94 -62.05 -35.75 37.84
CA ASN A 94 -62.71 -35.52 39.12
C ASN A 94 -63.16 -36.82 39.80
N ILE A 95 -63.44 -37.87 39.02
CA ILE A 95 -63.73 -39.22 39.56
C ILE A 95 -62.43 -39.88 40.05
N LEU A 96 -61.34 -39.75 39.30
CA LEU A 96 -60.06 -40.41 39.59
C LEU A 96 -59.24 -39.73 40.70
N LYS A 97 -59.39 -38.43 40.89
CA LYS A 97 -58.67 -37.61 41.89
C LYS A 97 -59.65 -36.72 42.65
N PRO A 98 -60.60 -37.30 43.42
CA PRO A 98 -61.61 -36.53 44.14
C PRO A 98 -61.03 -35.55 45.18
N GLU A 99 -59.80 -35.80 45.64
CA GLU A 99 -59.05 -34.93 46.55
C GLU A 99 -58.47 -33.67 45.88
N LYS A 100 -58.42 -33.62 44.55
CA LYS A 100 -57.92 -32.49 43.74
C LYS A 100 -58.80 -32.26 42.49
N PRO A 101 -60.07 -31.85 42.66
CA PRO A 101 -60.95 -31.63 41.54
C PRO A 101 -60.51 -30.44 40.67
N LEU A 102 -60.71 -30.54 39.36
CA LEU A 102 -60.50 -29.46 38.40
C LEU A 102 -61.79 -28.66 38.23
N ASP A 103 -61.63 -27.34 38.16
CA ASP A 103 -62.69 -26.43 37.74
C ASP A 103 -63.05 -26.71 36.27
N PRO A 104 -64.34 -26.95 35.93
CA PRO A 104 -64.81 -27.06 34.55
C PRO A 104 -64.39 -25.90 33.62
N LYS A 105 -64.08 -24.72 34.19
CA LYS A 105 -63.65 -23.51 33.46
C LYS A 105 -62.14 -23.28 33.42
N ILE A 106 -61.34 -24.24 33.90
CA ILE A 106 -59.88 -24.14 33.86
C ILE A 106 -59.39 -23.90 32.41
N SER A 107 -58.49 -22.93 32.23
CA SER A 107 -57.97 -22.59 30.90
C SER A 107 -57.14 -23.74 30.33
N ASN A 108 -57.04 -23.80 28.99
CA ASN A 108 -56.25 -24.84 28.34
C ASN A 108 -54.77 -24.78 28.76
N ASP A 109 -54.18 -23.58 28.87
CA ASP A 109 -52.79 -23.41 29.32
C ASP A 109 -52.57 -23.94 30.75
N GLU A 110 -53.54 -23.76 31.64
CA GLU A 110 -53.45 -24.26 33.00
C GLU A 110 -53.67 -25.78 33.05
N LYS A 111 -54.46 -26.36 32.13
CA LYS A 111 -54.51 -27.81 31.90
C LYS A 111 -53.14 -28.32 31.43
N VAL A 112 -52.59 -27.74 30.37
CA VAL A 112 -51.26 -28.12 29.84
C VAL A 112 -50.21 -28.09 30.95
N LYS A 113 -50.06 -26.97 31.68
CA LYS A 113 -49.11 -26.86 32.80
C LYS A 113 -49.27 -27.94 33.87
N LYS A 114 -50.49 -28.38 34.17
CA LYS A 114 -50.78 -29.44 35.16
C LYS A 114 -50.63 -30.85 34.57
N PHE A 115 -50.78 -31.00 33.27
CA PHE A 115 -50.89 -32.27 32.54
C PHE A 115 -49.82 -32.40 31.47
N THR A 116 -48.61 -32.00 31.81
CA THR A 116 -47.42 -32.17 30.99
C THR A 116 -46.57 -33.31 31.52
N ARG A 117 -46.06 -34.11 30.59
CA ARG A 117 -45.07 -35.15 30.84
C ARG A 117 -43.83 -34.85 30.02
N ALA A 118 -42.72 -34.56 30.69
CA ALA A 118 -41.42 -34.43 30.05
C ALA A 118 -40.77 -35.80 29.83
N ILE A 119 -40.10 -35.97 28.69
CA ILE A 119 -39.27 -37.12 28.36
C ILE A 119 -37.84 -36.64 28.08
N SER A 120 -36.89 -37.15 28.87
CA SER A 120 -35.46 -36.91 28.66
C SER A 120 -34.99 -37.63 27.41
N GLN A 121 -34.49 -36.89 26.43
CA GLN A 121 -33.98 -37.44 25.18
C GLN A 121 -32.61 -38.11 25.36
N TYR A 122 -31.84 -37.72 26.39
CA TYR A 122 -30.57 -38.34 26.79
C TYR A 122 -30.73 -39.75 27.39
N GLU A 123 -31.89 -40.07 27.93
CA GLU A 123 -32.14 -41.32 28.65
C GLU A 123 -33.12 -42.24 27.91
N SER A 124 -33.63 -41.82 26.75
CA SER A 124 -34.64 -42.53 25.99
C SER A 124 -34.15 -42.85 24.57
N GLY A 125 -34.22 -44.13 24.19
CA GLY A 125 -33.90 -44.55 22.83
C GLY A 125 -32.42 -44.39 22.46
N ILE A 126 -31.51 -44.74 23.36
CA ILE A 126 -30.05 -44.49 23.21
C ILE A 126 -29.46 -45.21 21.99
N GLY A 127 -30.04 -46.36 21.59
CA GLY A 127 -29.61 -47.12 20.42
C GLY A 127 -30.18 -46.65 19.08
N SER A 128 -31.00 -45.59 19.06
CA SER A 128 -31.64 -45.10 17.82
C SER A 128 -30.68 -44.29 16.94
N SER A 129 -30.90 -44.31 15.62
CA SER A 129 -30.07 -43.61 14.62
C SER A 129 -30.03 -42.09 14.81
N ASP A 130 -31.14 -41.49 15.24
CA ASP A 130 -31.32 -40.05 15.51
C ASP A 130 -30.99 -39.68 16.97
N TYR A 131 -30.54 -40.63 17.81
CA TYR A 131 -30.28 -40.37 19.23
C TYR A 131 -29.36 -39.16 19.43
N LEU A 132 -28.30 -39.06 18.62
CA LEU A 132 -27.28 -38.03 18.73
C LEU A 132 -27.82 -36.62 18.53
N THR A 133 -28.52 -36.40 17.42
CA THR A 133 -29.10 -35.10 17.03
C THR A 133 -30.26 -34.75 17.96
N ARG A 134 -31.11 -35.73 18.29
CA ARG A 134 -32.27 -35.55 19.17
C ARG A 134 -31.87 -35.18 20.59
N ALA A 135 -30.86 -35.85 21.15
CA ALA A 135 -30.38 -35.55 22.50
C ALA A 135 -29.73 -34.17 22.57
N PHE A 136 -28.97 -33.77 21.53
CA PHE A 136 -28.33 -32.47 21.46
C PHE A 136 -29.33 -31.32 21.30
N ILE A 137 -30.28 -31.44 20.36
CA ILE A 137 -31.19 -30.35 19.97
C ILE A 137 -32.32 -30.14 20.98
N PHE A 138 -32.97 -31.22 21.40
CA PHE A 138 -34.21 -31.11 22.17
C PHE A 138 -34.00 -31.25 23.67
N GLY A 139 -32.95 -31.97 24.09
CA GLY A 139 -32.66 -32.25 25.49
C GLY A 139 -33.78 -32.98 26.24
N SER A 140 -34.86 -32.29 26.61
CA SER A 140 -36.08 -32.85 27.20
C SER A 140 -37.34 -32.21 26.64
N THR A 141 -38.09 -32.93 25.81
CA THR A 141 -39.35 -32.44 25.26
C THR A 141 -40.54 -32.81 26.17
N SER A 142 -41.42 -31.83 26.34
CA SER A 142 -42.65 -31.95 27.11
C SER A 142 -43.84 -32.34 26.22
N PHE A 143 -44.72 -33.20 26.73
CA PHE A 143 -45.91 -33.65 26.01
C PHE A 143 -47.16 -33.47 26.84
N THR A 144 -48.24 -33.06 26.20
CA THR A 144 -49.58 -32.95 26.80
C THR A 144 -50.58 -33.73 25.94
N ILE A 145 -51.87 -33.62 26.24
CA ILE A 145 -52.92 -34.27 25.47
C ILE A 145 -53.93 -33.24 24.99
N ASP A 146 -54.61 -33.56 23.88
CA ASP A 146 -55.80 -32.81 23.49
C ASP A 146 -56.94 -33.16 24.47
N PHE A 147 -57.30 -32.19 25.31
CA PHE A 147 -58.33 -32.34 26.34
C PHE A 147 -59.75 -32.31 25.76
N ASP A 148 -59.93 -31.79 24.55
CA ASP A 148 -61.24 -31.57 23.95
C ASP A 148 -61.63 -32.74 23.04
N SER A 149 -60.66 -33.40 22.40
CA SER A 149 -60.91 -34.56 21.55
C SER A 149 -61.06 -35.88 22.33
N ILE A 150 -60.54 -35.94 23.56
CA ILE A 150 -60.46 -37.17 24.34
C ILE A 150 -61.78 -37.56 25.01
N LYS A 151 -62.16 -38.84 24.91
CA LYS A 151 -63.31 -39.44 25.60
C LYS A 151 -62.93 -40.75 26.27
N PHE A 152 -63.31 -40.88 27.53
CA PHE A 152 -63.15 -42.12 28.29
C PHE A 152 -64.45 -42.90 28.23
N VAL A 153 -64.41 -44.14 27.74
CA VAL A 153 -65.59 -44.98 27.53
C VAL A 153 -65.45 -46.25 28.35
N VAL A 154 -66.46 -46.52 29.17
CA VAL A 154 -66.61 -47.76 29.95
C VAL A 154 -67.82 -48.51 29.40
N LYS A 155 -67.58 -49.67 28.77
CA LYS A 155 -68.61 -50.50 28.15
C LYS A 155 -69.39 -51.28 29.20
N ALA A 156 -70.57 -51.76 28.83
CA ALA A 156 -71.46 -52.51 29.73
C ALA A 156 -70.85 -53.82 30.25
N ASP A 157 -69.86 -54.38 29.55
CA ASP A 157 -69.11 -55.57 29.95
C ASP A 157 -67.90 -55.27 30.86
N GLY A 158 -67.72 -54.00 31.25
CA GLY A 158 -66.61 -53.55 32.09
C GLY A 158 -65.32 -53.25 31.33
N THR A 159 -65.27 -53.48 30.02
CA THR A 159 -64.11 -53.11 29.20
C THR A 159 -64.06 -51.59 28.97
N ARG A 160 -62.86 -51.05 28.83
CA ARG A 160 -62.54 -49.63 28.79
C ARG A 160 -61.76 -49.28 27.54
N GLU A 161 -62.06 -48.11 27.00
CA GLU A 161 -61.28 -47.52 25.92
C GLU A 161 -61.23 -46.00 26.05
N ILE A 162 -60.12 -45.43 25.59
CA ILE A 162 -59.96 -43.99 25.41
C ILE A 162 -60.06 -43.72 23.92
N GLN A 163 -61.08 -42.97 23.51
CA GLN A 163 -61.29 -42.56 22.12
C GLN A 163 -60.77 -41.14 21.91
N GLY A 164 -60.30 -40.84 20.69
CA GLY A 164 -59.90 -39.48 20.33
C GLY A 164 -58.63 -38.99 21.05
N LEU A 165 -57.78 -39.89 21.57
CA LEU A 165 -56.56 -39.50 22.27
C LEU A 165 -55.55 -38.93 21.25
N LYS A 166 -55.17 -37.68 21.44
CA LYS A 166 -54.00 -37.07 20.78
C LYS A 166 -52.99 -36.71 21.86
N ILE A 167 -51.75 -37.14 21.68
CA ILE A 167 -50.62 -36.71 22.53
C ILE A 167 -49.82 -35.71 21.72
N ILE A 168 -49.68 -34.50 22.24
CA ILE A 168 -49.16 -33.34 21.50
C ILE A 168 -47.87 -32.86 22.18
N PRO A 169 -46.77 -32.67 21.43
CA PRO A 169 -45.56 -32.04 21.96
C PRO A 169 -45.83 -30.57 22.29
N CYS A 170 -45.33 -30.12 23.44
CA CYS A 170 -45.36 -28.71 23.85
C CYS A 170 -44.19 -27.96 23.19
N GLU A 171 -44.27 -26.63 23.10
CA GLU A 171 -43.15 -25.79 22.67
C GLU A 171 -41.88 -26.13 23.46
N ASP A 172 -40.75 -26.11 22.75
CA ASP A 172 -39.43 -26.46 23.26
C ASP A 172 -38.42 -25.38 22.82
N ASN A 173 -37.16 -25.50 23.19
CA ASN A 173 -36.12 -24.59 22.74
C ASN A 173 -34.72 -25.23 22.75
N PHE A 174 -33.81 -24.66 21.97
CA PHE A 174 -32.38 -24.94 22.05
C PHE A 174 -31.65 -23.69 22.58
N ASP A 175 -31.03 -23.82 23.76
CA ASP A 175 -30.30 -22.74 24.46
C ASP A 175 -29.06 -23.25 25.24
N PHE A 176 -28.67 -24.51 25.00
CA PHE A 176 -27.70 -25.28 25.78
C PHE A 176 -28.06 -25.49 27.27
N ASP A 177 -29.23 -25.05 27.73
CA ASP A 177 -29.67 -25.22 29.10
C ASP A 177 -30.63 -26.42 29.21
N SER A 178 -30.63 -27.10 30.36
CA SER A 178 -31.52 -28.25 30.59
C SER A 178 -31.97 -28.33 32.04
N SER A 179 -33.11 -28.99 32.26
CA SER A 179 -33.56 -29.33 33.62
C SER A 179 -32.89 -30.60 34.17
N ASN A 180 -32.13 -31.35 33.35
CA ASN A 180 -31.42 -32.57 33.75
C ASN A 180 -29.95 -32.27 34.10
N ALA A 181 -29.48 -32.76 35.25
CA ALA A 181 -28.12 -32.52 35.74
C ALA A 181 -27.02 -33.15 34.84
N ALA A 182 -27.28 -34.30 34.22
CA ALA A 182 -26.35 -34.92 33.27
C ALA A 182 -26.28 -34.11 31.98
N ALA A 183 -27.42 -33.60 31.51
CA ALA A 183 -27.51 -32.73 30.34
C ALA A 183 -26.83 -31.38 30.58
N ASN A 184 -26.96 -30.79 31.77
CA ASN A 184 -26.29 -29.52 32.10
C ASN A 184 -24.76 -29.65 32.12
N ASN A 185 -24.22 -30.74 32.68
CA ASN A 185 -22.79 -31.00 32.63
C ASN A 185 -22.31 -31.28 31.20
N PHE A 186 -23.13 -31.93 30.38
CA PHE A 186 -22.85 -32.22 28.98
C PHE A 186 -22.86 -30.95 28.13
N ASN A 187 -23.90 -30.13 28.22
CA ASN A 187 -24.12 -28.94 27.39
C ASN A 187 -23.25 -27.74 27.80
N LYS A 188 -22.98 -27.54 29.10
CA LYS A 188 -22.17 -26.40 29.57
C LYS A 188 -20.77 -26.39 28.95
N GLY A 189 -20.13 -27.56 28.89
CA GLY A 189 -18.80 -27.70 28.28
C GLY A 189 -18.78 -27.57 26.76
N PHE A 190 -19.94 -27.63 26.08
CA PHE A 190 -20.08 -27.33 24.65
C PHE A 190 -20.40 -25.86 24.42
N LYS A 191 -21.30 -25.26 25.23
CA LYS A 191 -21.68 -23.85 25.14
C LYS A 191 -20.45 -22.93 25.21
N GLU A 192 -19.62 -23.09 26.23
CA GLU A 192 -18.38 -22.30 26.42
C GLU A 192 -17.37 -22.46 25.26
N LYS A 193 -17.51 -23.49 24.41
CA LYS A 193 -16.58 -23.78 23.30
C LYS A 193 -17.12 -23.43 21.92
N ILE A 194 -18.43 -23.62 21.73
CA ILE A 194 -19.16 -23.31 20.51
C ILE A 194 -19.46 -21.82 20.44
N ASP A 195 -19.71 -21.22 21.60
CA ASP A 195 -20.12 -19.85 21.78
C ASP A 195 -19.30 -19.18 22.89
N PRO A 196 -17.96 -19.10 22.73
CA PRO A 196 -17.10 -18.47 23.73
C PRO A 196 -17.41 -16.97 23.89
N SER A 197 -17.84 -16.32 22.81
CA SER A 197 -18.23 -14.90 22.78
C SER A 197 -19.65 -14.65 23.33
N GLY A 198 -20.45 -15.70 23.53
CA GLY A 198 -21.80 -15.61 24.10
C GLY A 198 -22.83 -14.90 23.21
N ILE A 199 -22.69 -15.03 21.88
CA ILE A 199 -23.53 -14.42 20.83
C ILE A 199 -24.79 -15.24 20.55
N GLY A 200 -24.84 -16.47 21.06
CA GLY A 200 -25.88 -17.42 20.79
C GLY A 200 -27.25 -17.02 21.34
N ARG A 201 -28.28 -17.29 20.54
CA ARG A 201 -29.68 -16.97 20.81
C ARG A 201 -30.42 -18.22 21.23
N THR A 202 -31.40 -18.07 22.13
CA THR A 202 -32.37 -19.15 22.30
C THR A 202 -33.10 -19.37 20.98
N VAL A 203 -33.04 -20.60 20.44
CA VAL A 203 -33.80 -21.00 19.26
C VAL A 203 -35.12 -21.60 19.73
N PRO A 204 -36.27 -20.91 19.56
CA PRO A 204 -37.56 -21.48 19.90
C PRO A 204 -37.87 -22.65 18.96
N ILE A 205 -38.43 -23.74 19.48
CA ILE A 205 -38.87 -24.89 18.70
C ILE A 205 -40.40 -24.96 18.82
N GLN A 206 -41.07 -24.82 17.68
CA GLN A 206 -42.52 -24.83 17.59
C GLN A 206 -43.00 -26.04 16.79
N PHE A 207 -43.98 -26.75 17.36
CA PHE A 207 -44.60 -27.89 16.70
C PHE A 207 -45.85 -27.44 15.96
N THR A 208 -45.91 -27.73 14.67
CA THR A 208 -46.99 -27.34 13.76
C THR A 208 -47.69 -28.57 13.16
N GLY A 209 -48.88 -28.40 12.60
CA GLY A 209 -49.68 -29.53 12.09
C GLY A 209 -50.49 -30.25 13.17
N ASP A 210 -51.32 -31.22 12.76
CA ASP A 210 -52.22 -31.97 13.66
C ASP A 210 -51.67 -33.37 13.95
N VAL A 211 -51.84 -33.85 15.18
CA VAL A 211 -51.48 -35.21 15.57
C VAL A 211 -52.69 -36.13 15.40
N SER A 212 -52.48 -37.29 14.79
CA SER A 212 -53.51 -38.28 14.53
C SER A 212 -54.12 -38.79 15.83
N ALA A 213 -55.45 -38.71 15.93
CA ALA A 213 -56.18 -39.25 17.08
C ALA A 213 -56.17 -40.78 17.06
N VAL A 214 -55.90 -41.38 18.22
CA VAL A 214 -55.90 -42.84 18.39
C VAL A 214 -56.98 -43.30 19.39
N THR A 215 -57.43 -44.54 19.24
CA THR A 215 -58.24 -45.21 20.25
C THR A 215 -57.36 -46.23 20.99
N VAL A 216 -57.36 -46.17 22.32
CA VAL A 216 -56.59 -47.06 23.19
C VAL A 216 -57.55 -47.92 23.99
N THR A 217 -57.59 -49.23 23.72
CA THR A 217 -58.38 -50.19 24.51
C THR A 217 -57.58 -50.73 25.72
N ASP A 218 -58.23 -51.46 26.64
CA ASP A 218 -57.52 -52.17 27.73
C ASP A 218 -56.35 -53.03 27.21
N LYS A 219 -56.57 -53.70 26.06
CA LYS A 219 -55.56 -54.57 25.43
C LYS A 219 -54.40 -53.75 24.88
N ASP A 220 -54.68 -52.64 24.22
CA ASP A 220 -53.65 -51.74 23.69
C ASP A 220 -52.84 -51.11 24.83
N PHE A 221 -53.51 -50.67 25.89
CA PHE A 221 -52.84 -50.08 27.06
C PHE A 221 -51.91 -51.07 27.76
N ALA A 222 -52.34 -52.34 27.92
CA ALA A 222 -51.50 -53.39 28.48
C ALA A 222 -50.26 -53.66 27.60
N GLN A 223 -50.42 -53.63 26.27
CA GLN A 223 -49.30 -53.76 25.34
C GLN A 223 -48.35 -52.57 25.40
N LEU A 224 -48.85 -51.34 25.45
CA LEU A 224 -48.04 -50.12 25.59
C LEU A 224 -47.24 -50.13 26.90
N LYS A 225 -47.85 -50.54 28.01
CA LYS A 225 -47.14 -50.68 29.30
C LYS A 225 -46.02 -51.71 29.24
N LYS A 226 -46.25 -52.85 28.57
CA LYS A 226 -45.23 -53.88 28.37
C LYS A 226 -44.08 -53.35 27.50
N ALA A 227 -44.40 -52.72 26.36
CA ALA A 227 -43.40 -52.15 25.46
C ALA A 227 -42.54 -51.08 26.14
N LYS A 228 -43.16 -50.24 27.00
CA LYS A 228 -42.43 -49.23 27.77
C LYS A 228 -41.45 -49.84 28.77
N MET A 229 -41.82 -50.92 29.45
CA MET A 229 -40.91 -51.62 30.38
C MET A 229 -39.75 -52.29 29.64
N GLU A 230 -40.00 -52.86 28.46
CA GLU A 230 -38.95 -53.44 27.60
C GLU A 230 -37.99 -52.35 27.11
N GLN A 231 -38.51 -51.19 26.68
CA GLN A 231 -37.71 -50.05 26.29
C GLN A 231 -36.84 -49.52 27.44
N LEU A 232 -37.43 -49.29 28.62
CA LEU A 232 -36.69 -48.82 29.80
C LEU A 232 -35.59 -49.80 30.23
N SER A 233 -35.82 -51.11 30.09
CA SER A 233 -34.79 -52.11 30.35
C SER A 233 -33.65 -52.07 29.32
N ALA A 234 -33.97 -51.91 28.04
CA ALA A 234 -32.98 -51.81 26.98
C ALA A 234 -32.13 -50.54 27.10
N ASP A 235 -32.77 -49.40 27.41
CA ASP A 235 -32.08 -48.14 27.68
C ASP A 235 -31.23 -48.26 28.96
N ALA A 236 -31.74 -48.87 30.03
CA ALA A 236 -30.98 -49.10 31.28
C ALA A 236 -29.75 -50.00 31.10
N ASP A 237 -29.81 -51.01 30.23
CA ASP A 237 -28.67 -51.88 29.90
C ASP A 237 -27.58 -51.12 29.13
N LEU A 238 -27.97 -50.19 28.24
CA LEU A 238 -27.03 -49.31 27.53
C LEU A 238 -26.43 -48.24 28.47
N ILE A 239 -27.25 -47.68 29.36
CA ILE A 239 -26.84 -46.78 30.45
C ILE A 239 -25.90 -47.53 31.41
N GLY A 240 -26.14 -48.80 31.75
CA GLY A 240 -25.24 -49.57 32.63
C GLY A 240 -23.80 -49.74 32.10
N ARG A 241 -23.57 -49.54 30.80
CA ARG A 241 -22.27 -49.65 30.10
C ARG A 241 -21.57 -48.28 29.93
N ILE A 242 -21.93 -47.33 30.80
CA ILE A 242 -21.91 -45.87 30.61
C ILE A 242 -20.61 -45.16 30.18
N PRO A 243 -19.37 -45.65 30.37
CA PRO A 243 -18.21 -44.88 29.93
C PRO A 243 -17.97 -44.92 28.41
N GLU A 244 -18.12 -46.09 27.77
CA GLU A 244 -17.65 -46.30 26.38
C GLU A 244 -18.66 -45.85 25.33
N VAL A 245 -19.96 -46.13 25.53
CA VAL A 245 -21.03 -45.82 24.57
C VAL A 245 -21.32 -44.31 24.55
N MET A 246 -21.40 -43.69 25.74
CA MET A 246 -21.55 -42.24 25.83
C MET A 246 -20.31 -41.52 25.31
N SER A 247 -19.10 -42.05 25.53
CA SER A 247 -17.88 -41.49 24.93
C SER A 247 -17.88 -41.58 23.41
N TYR A 248 -18.44 -42.63 22.81
CA TYR A 248 -18.56 -42.76 21.35
C TYR A 248 -19.51 -41.71 20.76
N TYR A 249 -20.74 -41.60 21.29
CA TYR A 249 -21.69 -40.59 20.83
C TYR A 249 -21.20 -39.17 21.11
N LEU A 250 -20.58 -38.92 22.27
CA LEU A 250 -19.93 -37.65 22.57
C LEU A 250 -18.78 -37.34 21.59
N GLY A 251 -18.01 -38.35 21.19
CA GLY A 251 -16.98 -38.22 20.15
C GLY A 251 -17.57 -37.87 18.78
N GLU A 252 -18.71 -38.45 18.41
CA GLU A 252 -19.36 -38.20 17.13
C GLU A 252 -20.06 -36.84 17.09
N ILE A 253 -20.73 -36.38 18.16
CA ILE A 253 -21.24 -35.01 18.22
C ILE A 253 -20.08 -34.01 18.17
N MET A 254 -18.97 -34.28 18.88
CA MET A 254 -17.76 -33.47 18.78
C MET A 254 -17.21 -33.43 17.35
N ARG A 255 -17.25 -34.55 16.61
CA ARG A 255 -16.86 -34.59 15.21
C ARG A 255 -17.77 -33.73 14.35
N LEU A 256 -19.10 -33.83 14.53
CA LEU A 256 -20.09 -33.05 13.78
C LEU A 256 -19.97 -31.54 14.06
N ILE A 257 -19.78 -31.16 15.32
CA ILE A 257 -19.49 -29.78 15.75
C ILE A 257 -18.18 -29.30 15.11
N LYS A 258 -17.12 -30.12 15.13
CA LYS A 258 -15.83 -29.77 14.54
C LYS A 258 -15.86 -29.62 13.02
N ILE A 259 -16.79 -30.24 12.31
CA ILE A 259 -16.91 -30.06 10.85
C ILE A 259 -18.03 -29.09 10.47
N SER A 260 -18.72 -28.51 11.45
CA SER A 260 -19.81 -27.56 11.21
C SER A 260 -19.24 -26.26 10.64
N PRO A 261 -19.66 -25.85 9.43
CA PRO A 261 -19.34 -24.53 8.87
C PRO A 261 -19.82 -23.38 9.77
N SER A 262 -20.80 -23.64 10.65
CA SER A 262 -21.33 -22.68 11.60
C SER A 262 -20.41 -22.38 12.79
N ILE A 263 -19.28 -23.09 12.94
CA ILE A 263 -18.30 -22.89 14.03
C ILE A 263 -16.89 -22.65 13.48
N ASN A 264 -16.49 -23.36 12.44
CA ASN A 264 -15.15 -23.24 11.86
C ASN A 264 -15.15 -22.24 10.69
N TYR A 265 -15.09 -20.96 11.06
CA TYR A 265 -14.97 -19.86 10.11
C TYR A 265 -13.55 -19.71 9.62
N THR A 266 -13.38 -19.88 8.32
CA THR A 266 -12.18 -19.43 7.62
C THR A 266 -12.56 -18.39 6.57
N ASP A 267 -11.76 -17.35 6.42
CA ASP A 267 -11.90 -16.41 5.31
C ASP A 267 -11.51 -17.07 3.96
N SER A 268 -11.55 -16.31 2.87
CA SER A 268 -11.15 -16.79 1.54
C SER A 268 -9.67 -17.21 1.44
N HIS A 269 -8.84 -16.86 2.42
CA HIS A 269 -7.41 -17.20 2.52
C HIS A 269 -7.16 -18.35 3.51
N GLY A 270 -8.21 -18.92 4.11
CA GLY A 270 -8.11 -20.01 5.07
C GLY A 270 -7.82 -19.56 6.51
N ARG A 271 -7.75 -18.26 6.79
CA ARG A 271 -7.47 -17.70 8.12
C ARG A 271 -8.69 -17.79 9.02
N LYS A 272 -8.47 -18.11 10.29
CA LYS A 272 -9.57 -18.28 11.23
C LYS A 272 -10.20 -16.95 11.64
N VAL A 273 -11.54 -16.86 11.61
CA VAL A 273 -12.27 -15.65 12.02
C VAL A 273 -12.66 -15.71 13.50
N ILE A 274 -12.35 -14.63 14.23
CA ILE A 274 -12.69 -14.38 15.63
C ILE A 274 -13.43 -13.03 15.69
N TYR A 275 -14.56 -13.00 16.39
CA TYR A 275 -15.49 -11.89 16.40
C TYR A 275 -15.93 -11.58 17.84
N ASP A 276 -15.93 -10.31 18.23
CA ASP A 276 -16.59 -9.85 19.46
C ASP A 276 -18.04 -9.49 19.13
N GLY A 277 -19.00 -10.11 19.81
CA GLY A 277 -20.40 -10.08 19.38
C GLY A 277 -21.41 -9.82 20.50
N LYS A 278 -20.98 -9.21 21.60
CA LYS A 278 -21.83 -9.01 22.78
C LYS A 278 -21.87 -7.54 23.20
N ASP A 279 -23.05 -6.90 23.16
CA ASP A 279 -23.20 -5.50 23.58
C ASP A 279 -24.17 -5.28 24.76
N ILE A 280 -23.70 -4.47 25.74
CA ILE A 280 -24.17 -3.11 26.11
C ILE A 280 -23.05 -2.46 26.95
N PHE A 281 -21.85 -2.33 26.37
CA PHE A 281 -20.55 -2.00 27.00
C PHE A 281 -19.92 -3.15 27.84
N HIS A 282 -18.88 -3.84 27.33
CA HIS A 282 -17.91 -4.62 28.14
C HIS A 282 -16.55 -4.79 27.41
N ASP A 283 -15.59 -5.39 28.10
CA ASP A 283 -14.13 -5.15 28.17
C ASP A 283 -13.23 -5.54 26.97
N GLY A 284 -13.81 -5.64 25.77
CA GLY A 284 -13.19 -5.56 24.43
C GLY A 284 -11.74 -6.03 24.31
N PHE A 285 -11.47 -7.33 24.50
CA PHE A 285 -10.13 -7.87 24.26
C PHE A 285 -10.20 -9.19 23.49
N LEU A 286 -9.97 -9.12 22.17
CA LEU A 286 -9.82 -10.27 21.30
C LEU A 286 -8.34 -10.63 21.17
N LYS A 287 -8.00 -11.90 21.38
CA LYS A 287 -6.64 -12.40 21.18
C LYS A 287 -6.64 -13.69 20.37
N ALA A 288 -5.70 -13.81 19.44
CA ALA A 288 -5.48 -15.02 18.66
C ALA A 288 -5.11 -16.29 19.50
N LYS A 289 -4.81 -16.19 20.82
CA LYS A 289 -4.37 -17.33 21.68
C LYS A 289 -5.10 -17.55 23.02
N SER A 290 -5.48 -18.84 23.20
CA SER A 290 -5.82 -19.62 24.41
C SER A 290 -7.30 -19.76 24.84
N ALA A 291 -8.01 -20.74 24.26
CA ALA A 291 -9.03 -21.52 24.97
C ALA A 291 -8.47 -22.93 25.19
N GLY A 292 -7.98 -23.20 26.40
CA GLY A 292 -7.29 -24.44 26.74
C GLY A 292 -8.19 -25.70 26.77
N LEU A 293 -7.49 -26.84 26.69
CA LEU A 293 -7.90 -28.23 27.01
C LEU A 293 -8.63 -29.09 25.97
N LEU A 294 -8.87 -28.58 24.77
CA LEU A 294 -9.08 -29.45 23.61
C LEU A 294 -8.20 -28.92 22.48
N GLU A 295 -7.24 -29.73 22.03
CA GLU A 295 -6.48 -29.57 20.78
C GLU A 295 -7.43 -29.65 19.55
N ILE A 296 -8.54 -28.90 19.55
CA ILE A 296 -9.46 -28.78 18.41
C ILE A 296 -8.96 -27.68 17.46
N PHE A 297 -8.19 -26.72 17.96
CA PHE A 297 -7.63 -25.60 17.21
C PHE A 297 -6.10 -25.68 17.32
N SER A 298 -5.42 -25.84 16.19
CA SER A 298 -3.97 -25.60 16.12
C SER A 298 -3.71 -24.13 16.43
N ASP A 299 -2.52 -23.82 16.95
CA ASP A 299 -1.95 -22.47 16.90
C ASP A 299 -1.83 -22.09 15.42
N ASP A 300 -2.90 -21.50 14.86
CA ASP A 300 -2.83 -20.88 13.54
C ASP A 300 -2.02 -19.59 13.72
N PRO A 301 -0.90 -19.40 13.01
CA PRO A 301 -0.18 -18.13 13.07
C PRO A 301 -1.04 -16.97 12.57
N ASP A 302 -1.99 -17.21 11.65
CA ASP A 302 -2.76 -16.18 10.95
C ASP A 302 -4.23 -16.16 11.44
N SER A 303 -4.76 -14.99 11.79
CA SER A 303 -6.13 -14.79 12.32
C SER A 303 -6.84 -13.61 11.66
N VAL A 304 -8.18 -13.63 11.69
CA VAL A 304 -9.03 -12.47 11.39
C VAL A 304 -9.73 -12.08 12.69
N LEU A 305 -9.45 -10.88 13.19
CA LEU A 305 -10.06 -10.32 14.40
C LEU A 305 -11.01 -9.19 14.00
N ILE A 306 -12.24 -9.21 14.49
CA ILE A 306 -13.26 -8.22 14.17
C ILE A 306 -13.86 -7.70 15.48
N GLY A 307 -13.70 -6.40 15.75
CA GLY A 307 -14.15 -5.74 16.99
C GLY A 307 -15.68 -5.65 17.10
N GLY A 308 -16.38 -5.33 16.01
CA GLY A 308 -17.79 -4.97 16.15
C GLY A 308 -17.95 -3.66 16.93
N GLY A 309 -19.17 -3.26 17.30
CA GLY A 309 -19.41 -1.99 17.99
C GLY A 309 -18.93 -1.99 19.45
N GLY A 310 -18.13 -0.98 19.82
CA GLY A 310 -17.49 -0.86 21.13
C GLY A 310 -16.14 -0.15 21.07
N GLU A 311 -15.44 -0.01 22.20
CA GLU A 311 -13.99 0.23 22.19
C GLU A 311 -13.31 -1.12 22.42
N ASP A 312 -12.67 -1.67 21.40
CA ASP A 312 -12.09 -3.00 21.41
C ASP A 312 -10.57 -3.00 21.30
N ILE A 313 -9.93 -4.03 21.87
CA ILE A 313 -8.51 -4.31 21.74
C ILE A 313 -8.38 -5.61 20.96
N LEU A 314 -7.91 -5.53 19.72
CA LEU A 314 -7.65 -6.68 18.86
C LEU A 314 -6.15 -7.00 18.92
N GLN A 315 -5.77 -8.15 19.43
CA GLN A 315 -4.37 -8.59 19.51
C GLN A 315 -4.12 -9.82 18.64
N GLY A 316 -3.40 -9.60 17.55
CA GLY A 316 -2.83 -10.61 16.67
C GLY A 316 -1.71 -11.44 17.31
N GLY A 317 -1.19 -12.37 16.53
CA GLY A 317 -0.22 -13.38 16.88
C GLY A 317 1.18 -13.11 16.30
N ASN A 318 1.76 -14.15 15.71
CA ASN A 318 3.08 -14.12 15.06
C ASN A 318 2.97 -14.43 13.56
N GLY A 319 1.78 -14.25 12.99
CA GLY A 319 1.48 -14.51 11.59
C GLY A 319 0.70 -13.37 10.98
N ASP A 320 0.18 -13.58 9.77
CA ASP A 320 -0.40 -12.51 8.98
C ASP A 320 -1.87 -12.30 9.36
N ASP A 321 -2.12 -11.36 10.28
CA ASP A 321 -3.45 -11.12 10.83
C ASP A 321 -4.24 -10.08 10.02
N LEU A 322 -5.57 -10.16 10.09
CA LEU A 322 -6.48 -9.12 9.62
C LEU A 322 -7.27 -8.59 10.80
N LEU A 323 -7.02 -7.34 11.17
CA LEU A 323 -7.65 -6.66 12.28
C LEU A 323 -8.65 -5.65 11.71
N ILE A 324 -9.93 -5.84 12.01
CA ILE A 324 -11.03 -5.00 11.54
C ILE A 324 -11.66 -4.34 12.76
N GLY A 325 -11.43 -3.03 12.92
CA GLY A 325 -12.16 -2.22 13.89
C GLY A 325 -13.65 -2.08 13.54
N SER A 326 -14.43 -1.52 14.45
CA SER A 326 -15.81 -1.13 14.16
C SER A 326 -15.85 -0.03 13.09
N SER A 327 -16.90 -0.05 12.28
CA SER A 327 -17.14 0.98 11.25
C SER A 327 -18.54 1.57 11.34
N SER A 328 -19.27 1.22 12.41
CA SER A 328 -20.69 1.57 12.58
C SER A 328 -20.90 2.82 13.41
N CYS A 329 -19.92 3.24 14.21
CA CYS A 329 -20.02 4.43 15.07
C CYS A 329 -18.73 5.27 15.02
N SER A 330 -18.82 6.45 14.41
CA SER A 330 -17.75 7.47 14.27
C SER A 330 -17.23 8.10 15.60
N ILE A 331 -17.41 7.43 16.73
CA ILE A 331 -17.02 7.87 18.08
C ILE A 331 -16.29 6.79 18.89
N GLU A 332 -16.20 5.57 18.37
CA GLU A 332 -15.56 4.42 19.02
C GLU A 332 -14.06 4.45 18.78
N LYS A 333 -13.28 3.82 19.66
CA LYS A 333 -11.82 3.84 19.59
C LYS A 333 -11.31 2.43 19.82
N ASP A 334 -10.88 1.80 18.73
CA ASP A 334 -10.28 0.47 18.81
C ASP A 334 -8.75 0.56 18.90
N MET A 335 -8.15 -0.43 19.53
CA MET A 335 -6.72 -0.65 19.62
C MET A 335 -6.37 -1.94 18.86
N LEU A 336 -5.82 -1.77 17.66
CA LEU A 336 -5.46 -2.87 16.76
C LEU A 336 -3.96 -3.16 16.90
N MET A 337 -3.63 -4.29 17.50
CA MET A 337 -2.27 -4.75 17.76
C MET A 337 -1.93 -5.94 16.87
N GLY A 338 -1.20 -5.74 15.77
CA GLY A 338 -0.89 -6.83 14.82
C GLY A 338 0.07 -7.86 15.42
N GLY A 339 1.33 -7.48 15.62
CA GLY A 339 2.31 -8.35 16.28
C GLY A 339 3.52 -8.56 15.40
N GLU A 340 3.88 -9.82 15.14
CA GLU A 340 4.87 -10.17 14.12
C GLU A 340 4.12 -10.74 12.91
N GLY A 341 4.50 -10.39 11.69
CA GLY A 341 3.82 -10.86 10.48
C GLY A 341 3.38 -9.71 9.58
N TYR A 342 2.84 -10.01 8.40
CA TYR A 342 2.29 -8.98 7.53
C TYR A 342 0.82 -8.72 7.90
N ASP A 343 0.60 -7.72 8.74
CA ASP A 343 -0.72 -7.46 9.32
C ASP A 343 -1.55 -6.46 8.49
N THR A 344 -2.84 -6.75 8.36
CA THR A 344 -3.78 -5.93 7.62
C THR A 344 -4.75 -5.27 8.59
N TYR A 345 -4.83 -3.94 8.55
CA TYR A 345 -5.68 -3.16 9.44
C TYR A 345 -6.80 -2.51 8.61
N ILE A 346 -8.05 -2.71 9.01
CA ILE A 346 -9.20 -1.93 8.53
C ILE A 346 -9.63 -1.08 9.71
N ALA A 347 -9.35 0.23 9.63
CA ALA A 347 -9.44 1.14 10.75
C ALA A 347 -10.08 2.46 10.33
N ASP A 348 -10.76 3.13 11.25
CA ASP A 348 -11.31 4.46 11.06
C ASP A 348 -10.43 5.55 11.72
N LYS A 349 -10.83 6.81 11.59
CA LYS A 349 -10.07 7.96 12.12
C LYS A 349 -9.93 8.00 13.65
N MET A 350 -10.63 7.17 14.42
CA MET A 350 -10.57 7.19 15.88
C MET A 350 -9.65 6.11 16.45
N ASP A 351 -9.30 5.13 15.63
CA ASP A 351 -8.54 3.95 16.03
C ASP A 351 -7.06 4.23 16.31
N VAL A 352 -6.46 3.27 17.02
CA VAL A 352 -5.03 3.22 17.33
C VAL A 352 -4.46 1.90 16.83
N ILE A 353 -3.40 1.98 16.04
CA ILE A 353 -2.66 0.82 15.55
C ILE A 353 -1.31 0.75 16.26
N GLU A 354 -0.95 -0.44 16.73
CA GLU A 354 0.38 -0.76 17.23
C GLU A 354 0.88 -2.02 16.54
N ASP A 355 2.04 -1.93 15.91
CA ASP A 355 2.64 -3.07 15.23
C ASP A 355 4.10 -3.26 15.62
N SER A 356 4.49 -4.49 15.93
CA SER A 356 5.76 -4.70 16.64
C SER A 356 6.96 -4.82 15.70
N ASP A 357 6.75 -5.30 14.48
CA ASP A 357 7.74 -5.36 13.41
C ASP A 357 7.52 -4.31 12.31
N GLY A 358 6.33 -3.69 12.26
CA GLY A 358 5.97 -2.66 11.29
C GLY A 358 5.69 -3.23 9.91
N GLU A 359 5.50 -4.55 9.76
CA GLU A 359 5.15 -5.18 8.49
C GLU A 359 3.63 -5.23 8.32
N GLY A 360 3.08 -4.51 7.33
CA GLY A 360 1.64 -4.55 7.14
C GLY A 360 1.10 -3.52 6.16
N ALA A 361 -0.21 -3.33 6.20
CA ALA A 361 -0.92 -2.27 5.47
C ALA A 361 -2.19 -1.83 6.20
N ILE A 362 -2.50 -0.54 6.08
CA ILE A 362 -3.70 0.06 6.69
C ILE A 362 -4.68 0.48 5.60
N PHE A 363 -5.94 0.12 5.78
CA PHE A 363 -7.07 0.52 4.97
C PHE A 363 -7.94 1.46 5.79
N ASN A 364 -7.94 2.74 5.44
CA ASN A 364 -8.77 3.73 6.11
C ASN A 364 -10.21 3.67 5.58
N VAL A 365 -11.19 3.59 6.48
CA VAL A 365 -12.63 3.56 6.18
C VAL A 365 -13.35 4.80 6.72
N ASP A 366 -12.98 6.00 6.25
CA ASP A 366 -13.74 7.21 6.56
C ASP A 366 -15.14 7.15 5.90
N GLY A 367 -16.18 6.84 6.71
CA GLY A 367 -17.60 7.03 6.37
C GLY A 367 -18.28 5.95 5.53
N SER A 368 -17.66 4.80 5.26
CA SER A 368 -18.33 3.67 4.58
C SER A 368 -17.67 2.31 4.83
N ILE A 369 -18.46 1.36 5.34
CA ILE A 369 -18.13 -0.09 5.52
C ILE A 369 -17.91 -0.81 4.18
N SER A 370 -18.23 -0.18 3.04
CA SER A 370 -18.06 -0.80 1.73
C SER A 370 -16.57 -1.04 1.43
N VAL A 371 -16.19 -2.31 1.53
CA VAL A 371 -14.92 -2.94 1.09
C VAL A 371 -14.56 -2.62 -0.38
N ALA A 372 -15.45 -1.97 -1.13
CA ALA A 372 -15.24 -1.53 -2.52
C ALA A 372 -14.47 -0.20 -2.64
N LYS A 373 -14.37 0.61 -1.57
CA LYS A 373 -13.61 1.88 -1.56
C LYS A 373 -12.42 1.77 -0.60
N LYS A 374 -11.40 1.04 -1.01
CA LYS A 374 -10.19 0.78 -0.21
C LYS A 374 -9.21 1.95 -0.34
N ASN A 375 -9.19 2.94 0.55
CA ASN A 375 -8.06 3.87 0.60
C ASN A 375 -6.92 3.22 1.39
N ILE A 376 -5.98 2.58 0.69
CA ILE A 376 -4.74 2.11 1.30
C ILE A 376 -3.89 3.31 1.70
N LEU A 377 -3.35 3.28 2.91
CA LEU A 377 -2.41 4.30 3.36
C LEU A 377 -1.00 3.92 2.91
N THR A 378 -0.41 4.74 2.04
CA THR A 378 0.94 4.55 1.48
C THR A 378 1.91 5.67 1.86
N GLY A 379 1.44 6.66 2.61
CA GLY A 379 2.20 7.85 2.99
C GLY A 379 2.01 9.01 2.00
N GLY A 380 2.91 9.99 2.08
CA GLY A 380 2.76 11.26 1.39
C GLY A 380 4.04 12.08 1.33
N SER A 381 3.95 13.24 0.68
CA SER A 381 5.06 14.16 0.47
C SER A 381 4.89 15.47 1.25
N HIS A 382 6.00 16.05 1.69
CA HIS A 382 6.08 17.37 2.33
C HIS A 382 6.72 18.38 1.39
N TYR A 383 6.03 19.48 1.12
CA TYR A 383 6.53 20.60 0.32
C TYR A 383 6.96 21.75 1.22
N LYS A 384 7.83 22.62 0.70
CA LYS A 384 8.46 23.71 1.47
C LYS A 384 7.48 24.64 2.25
N ASN A 385 6.26 24.79 1.77
CA ASN A 385 5.24 25.66 2.39
C ASN A 385 4.25 24.91 3.29
N ASP A 386 4.37 23.58 3.37
CA ASP A 386 3.49 22.77 4.22
C ASP A 386 3.79 23.02 5.70
N PRO A 387 2.81 22.79 6.59
CA PRO A 387 3.06 22.79 8.02
C PRO A 387 4.18 21.79 8.37
N LYS A 388 5.04 22.17 9.31
CA LYS A 388 6.15 21.33 9.76
C LYS A 388 5.63 19.93 10.14
N TYR A 389 6.35 18.89 9.73
CA TYR A 389 6.03 17.48 10.02
C TYR A 389 4.72 16.97 9.41
N THR A 390 4.10 17.74 8.50
CA THR A 390 2.85 17.37 7.84
C THR A 390 3.13 17.01 6.39
N TYR A 391 2.64 15.84 5.98
CA TYR A 391 2.77 15.26 4.66
C TYR A 391 1.38 15.00 4.09
N TYR A 392 1.25 15.01 2.77
CA TYR A 392 -0.03 14.73 2.10
C TYR A 392 0.16 13.72 0.97
N GLY A 393 -0.79 12.81 0.82
CA GLY A 393 -0.75 11.78 -0.23
C GLY A 393 -2.05 11.00 -0.32
N HIS A 394 -2.52 10.75 -1.55
CA HIS A 394 -3.77 10.04 -1.84
C HIS A 394 -4.98 10.59 -1.06
N GLY A 395 -5.11 11.92 -0.98
CA GLY A 395 -6.19 12.58 -0.22
C GLY A 395 -6.06 12.51 1.32
N ASN A 396 -5.02 11.87 1.85
CA ASN A 396 -4.78 11.75 3.27
C ASN A 396 -3.72 12.75 3.75
N LYS A 397 -3.90 13.23 4.98
CA LYS A 397 -2.95 14.07 5.70
C LYS A 397 -2.25 13.23 6.77
N TYR A 398 -0.93 13.31 6.82
CA TYR A 398 -0.08 12.57 7.76
C TYR A 398 0.74 13.56 8.58
N TYR A 399 0.70 13.45 9.91
CA TYR A 399 1.52 14.23 10.82
C TYR A 399 2.47 13.30 11.57
N TRP A 400 3.78 13.54 11.48
CA TRP A 400 4.78 12.73 12.18
C TRP A 400 5.97 13.58 12.66
N ASP A 401 6.05 13.74 13.97
CA ASP A 401 7.14 14.47 14.65
C ASP A 401 8.16 13.54 15.30
N GLY A 402 8.19 12.26 14.91
CA GLY A 402 9.18 11.29 15.35
C GLY A 402 8.74 10.34 16.47
N GLU A 403 7.49 10.46 16.94
CA GLU A 403 6.85 9.49 17.84
C GLU A 403 5.76 8.71 17.10
N ASP A 404 4.50 9.09 17.31
CA ASP A 404 3.35 8.49 16.66
C ASP A 404 3.07 9.17 15.32
N LEU A 405 2.55 8.42 14.36
CA LEU A 405 2.01 8.96 13.12
C LEU A 405 0.51 9.20 13.30
N ILE A 406 0.06 10.43 13.07
CA ILE A 406 -1.35 10.81 13.12
C ILE A 406 -1.86 11.04 11.70
N ILE A 407 -2.92 10.34 11.32
CA ILE A 407 -3.49 10.37 9.98
C ILE A 407 -4.88 11.00 10.03
N ASN A 408 -5.16 11.92 9.11
CA ASN A 408 -6.41 12.68 9.01
C ASN A 408 -6.88 13.29 10.34
N ASP A 409 -5.92 13.76 11.15
CA ASP A 409 -6.13 14.35 12.47
C ASP A 409 -6.77 13.41 13.52
N GLY A 410 -6.67 12.09 13.33
CA GLY A 410 -7.26 11.11 14.25
C GLY A 410 -6.56 9.76 14.32
N LEU A 411 -6.56 8.97 13.24
CA LEU A 411 -6.03 7.59 13.23
C LEU A 411 -4.57 7.61 13.64
N THR A 412 -4.23 6.87 14.69
CA THR A 412 -2.90 6.95 15.31
C THR A 412 -2.14 5.65 15.13
N VAL A 413 -0.97 5.69 14.47
CA VAL A 413 -0.02 4.57 14.43
C VAL A 413 1.08 4.82 15.47
N LYS A 414 1.15 3.94 16.48
CA LYS A 414 2.08 4.06 17.60
C LYS A 414 3.51 3.71 17.22
N ASN A 415 4.46 4.46 17.77
CA ASN A 415 5.91 4.22 17.60
C ASN A 415 6.36 4.12 16.13
N PHE A 416 5.70 4.87 15.25
CA PHE A 416 5.89 4.79 13.81
C PHE A 416 7.33 5.15 13.40
N LYS A 417 7.93 4.29 12.58
CA LYS A 417 9.14 4.59 11.82
C LYS A 417 8.76 4.72 10.35
N ASN A 418 9.39 5.68 9.67
CA ASN A 418 9.15 5.88 8.25
C ASN A 418 9.49 4.62 7.44
N GLY A 419 8.47 4.05 6.78
CA GLY A 419 8.52 2.76 6.10
C GLY A 419 7.65 1.66 6.73
N ASP A 420 7.24 1.82 7.99
CA ASP A 420 6.35 0.87 8.67
C ASP A 420 4.97 0.85 8.01
N LEU A 421 4.30 -0.31 8.02
CA LEU A 421 2.97 -0.55 7.46
C LEU A 421 2.84 -0.12 5.99
N ASN A 422 3.96 -0.15 5.26
CA ASN A 422 4.11 0.34 3.89
C ASN A 422 3.80 1.84 3.71
N ILE A 423 3.82 2.63 4.79
CA ILE A 423 3.65 4.07 4.77
C ILE A 423 5.02 4.74 4.61
N ARG A 424 5.20 5.50 3.52
CA ARG A 424 6.44 6.20 3.22
C ARG A 424 6.23 7.71 3.16
N LEU A 425 6.79 8.42 4.13
CA LEU A 425 6.80 9.88 4.19
C LEU A 425 8.05 10.42 3.51
N ARG A 426 7.88 11.39 2.61
CA ARG A 426 8.96 11.89 1.74
C ARG A 426 9.01 13.41 1.74
N GLU A 427 10.20 13.96 1.58
CA GLU A 427 10.36 15.39 1.28
C GLU A 427 10.17 15.61 -0.23
N GLU A 428 9.77 16.81 -0.66
CA GLU A 428 9.51 17.16 -2.09
C GLU A 428 10.67 16.77 -3.02
N ASP A 429 11.91 17.03 -2.58
CA ASP A 429 13.11 16.70 -3.35
C ASP A 429 13.44 15.20 -3.31
N ASP A 430 12.68 14.38 -2.58
CA ASP A 430 12.94 12.96 -2.41
C ASP A 430 12.41 12.09 -3.57
N THR A 431 13.29 11.21 -4.03
CA THR A 431 13.08 10.17 -5.05
C THR A 431 12.48 10.52 -6.42
N ARG A 432 12.10 11.77 -6.72
CA ARG A 432 11.52 12.10 -8.04
C ARG A 432 12.55 12.59 -9.06
N PRO A 433 12.55 12.06 -10.29
CA PRO A 433 13.21 12.73 -11.41
C PRO A 433 12.56 14.08 -11.67
N ASP A 434 13.36 15.13 -11.78
CA ASP A 434 12.89 16.42 -12.28
C ASP A 434 12.68 16.30 -13.81
N PHE A 435 11.42 16.21 -14.22
CA PHE A 435 11.01 16.09 -15.62
C PHE A 435 10.51 17.41 -16.21
N LYS A 436 10.84 18.58 -15.62
CA LYS A 436 10.35 19.89 -16.08
C LYS A 436 10.71 20.21 -17.53
N ASP A 437 9.79 19.86 -18.42
CA ASP A 437 9.10 20.68 -19.42
C ASP A 437 8.05 19.77 -20.10
N ALA A 438 6.84 19.70 -19.55
CA ALA A 438 5.70 19.05 -20.19
C ALA A 438 4.57 20.08 -20.37
N GLU A 439 4.67 20.94 -21.38
CA GLU A 439 3.54 21.79 -21.80
C GLU A 439 2.56 20.95 -22.65
N ASP A 440 1.81 20.07 -21.98
CA ASP A 440 0.53 19.59 -22.49
C ASP A 440 -0.56 20.04 -21.52
N ILE A 441 -1.68 20.47 -22.06
CA ILE A 441 -2.62 21.31 -21.33
C ILE A 441 -3.99 20.63 -21.35
N ARG A 442 -4.65 20.54 -20.19
CA ARG A 442 -5.87 19.73 -19.98
C ARG A 442 -7.10 20.62 -19.76
N SER A 443 -8.14 20.39 -20.54
CA SER A 443 -9.35 21.23 -20.57
C SER A 443 -10.49 20.60 -19.77
N PRO A 444 -11.07 21.32 -18.78
CA PRO A 444 -12.52 21.20 -18.54
C PRO A 444 -13.29 22.53 -18.53
N ILE A 445 -14.62 22.47 -18.63
CA ILE A 445 -15.52 23.62 -18.39
C ILE A 445 -15.62 23.91 -16.89
N ILE A 446 -15.35 25.16 -16.54
CA ILE A 446 -15.56 25.74 -15.21
C ILE A 446 -16.68 26.78 -15.29
N ILE A 447 -17.59 26.77 -14.32
CA ILE A 447 -18.67 27.75 -14.16
C ILE A 447 -18.29 28.71 -13.04
N ASP A 448 -18.32 30.01 -13.35
CA ASP A 448 -18.21 31.10 -12.38
C ASP A 448 -19.49 31.16 -11.54
N MET A 449 -19.35 30.81 -10.26
CA MET A 449 -20.49 30.66 -9.34
C MET A 449 -20.78 31.94 -8.54
N ASN A 450 -19.84 32.89 -8.48
CA ASN A 450 -19.94 34.07 -7.63
C ASN A 450 -19.97 35.40 -8.43
N GLY A 451 -19.79 35.33 -9.75
CA GLY A 451 -19.82 36.45 -10.68
C GLY A 451 -18.54 37.29 -10.71
N ASP A 452 -17.42 36.79 -10.19
CA ASP A 452 -16.12 37.48 -10.19
C ASP A 452 -15.15 37.01 -11.28
N GLY A 453 -15.66 36.17 -12.19
CA GLY A 453 -14.94 35.53 -13.29
C GLY A 453 -14.28 34.23 -12.85
N VAL A 454 -14.09 33.31 -13.79
CA VAL A 454 -13.47 32.00 -13.51
C VAL A 454 -12.05 32.16 -12.96
N LYS A 455 -11.78 31.55 -11.80
CA LYS A 455 -10.49 31.54 -11.11
C LYS A 455 -9.91 30.14 -10.95
N THR A 456 -8.60 30.12 -10.75
CA THR A 456 -7.79 28.91 -10.65
C THR A 456 -6.77 29.00 -9.52
N THR A 457 -6.27 27.85 -9.09
CA THR A 457 -5.14 27.74 -8.17
C THR A 457 -3.92 27.16 -8.89
N ALA A 458 -2.73 27.65 -8.53
CA ALA A 458 -1.48 27.14 -9.04
C ALA A 458 -1.31 25.63 -8.83
N GLN A 459 -0.65 25.00 -9.80
CA GLN A 459 -0.12 23.65 -9.73
C GLN A 459 0.81 23.47 -8.50
N GLY A 460 0.78 22.30 -7.87
CA GLY A 460 1.69 21.96 -6.77
C GLY A 460 1.15 22.15 -5.35
N LYS A 461 -0.17 22.15 -5.15
CA LYS A 461 -0.81 22.22 -3.82
C LYS A 461 -1.48 20.91 -3.39
N HIS A 462 -0.87 19.77 -3.72
CA HIS A 462 -1.41 18.43 -3.44
C HIS A 462 -2.67 18.03 -4.22
N THR A 463 -3.03 18.79 -5.25
CA THR A 463 -4.15 18.45 -6.13
C THR A 463 -3.67 17.51 -7.23
N TYR A 464 -4.23 16.29 -7.25
CA TYR A 464 -3.97 15.28 -8.27
C TYR A 464 -5.30 14.85 -8.87
N PHE A 465 -5.37 14.79 -10.19
CA PHE A 465 -6.56 14.31 -10.89
C PHE A 465 -6.16 13.61 -12.19
N ASP A 466 -6.79 12.49 -12.54
CA ASP A 466 -6.50 11.75 -13.78
C ASP A 466 -7.22 12.40 -14.96
N HIS A 467 -6.59 13.41 -15.57
CA HIS A 467 -7.23 14.23 -16.60
C HIS A 467 -7.49 13.45 -17.89
N ASP A 468 -6.72 12.41 -18.19
CA ASP A 468 -6.85 11.66 -19.43
C ASP A 468 -7.43 10.25 -19.28
N GLY A 469 -7.70 9.84 -18.03
CA GLY A 469 -8.38 8.62 -17.66
C GLY A 469 -7.52 7.38 -17.86
N ASN A 470 -6.21 7.48 -17.67
CA ASN A 470 -5.24 6.40 -17.88
C ASN A 470 -4.91 5.59 -16.61
N GLY A 471 -5.48 5.96 -15.45
CA GLY A 471 -5.23 5.36 -14.14
C GLY A 471 -4.11 6.04 -13.33
N PHE A 472 -3.60 7.18 -13.80
CA PHE A 472 -2.57 7.97 -13.13
C PHE A 472 -3.01 9.42 -13.00
N ALA A 473 -3.29 9.85 -11.77
CA ALA A 473 -3.67 11.21 -11.46
C ALA A 473 -2.46 12.14 -11.52
N GLU A 474 -2.52 13.18 -12.35
CA GLU A 474 -1.40 14.11 -12.56
C GLU A 474 -1.47 15.31 -11.60
N ASN A 475 -0.30 15.77 -11.12
CA ASN A 475 -0.22 17.01 -10.34
C ASN A 475 -0.64 18.18 -11.22
N THR A 476 -1.74 18.83 -10.84
CA THR A 476 -2.41 19.78 -11.72
C THR A 476 -2.68 21.10 -11.01
N GLY A 477 -2.75 22.18 -11.79
CA GLY A 477 -3.50 23.36 -11.35
C GLY A 477 -4.99 23.06 -11.29
N TRP A 478 -5.74 23.84 -10.53
CA TRP A 478 -7.13 23.48 -10.21
C TRP A 478 -8.08 24.66 -10.26
N VAL A 479 -9.37 24.36 -10.20
CA VAL A 479 -10.44 25.36 -10.06
C VAL A 479 -10.37 26.00 -8.67
N ASP A 480 -10.68 27.29 -8.55
CA ASP A 480 -10.82 27.92 -7.23
C ASP A 480 -12.04 27.38 -6.47
N SER A 481 -11.91 27.25 -5.15
CA SER A 481 -12.96 26.78 -4.22
C SER A 481 -14.34 27.45 -4.37
N ASN A 482 -14.40 28.67 -4.92
CA ASN A 482 -15.63 29.41 -5.09
C ASN A 482 -16.32 29.14 -6.42
N ASP A 483 -15.64 28.55 -7.41
CA ASP A 483 -16.17 28.17 -8.71
C ASP A 483 -16.46 26.66 -8.76
N ALA A 484 -17.03 26.18 -9.88
CA ALA A 484 -17.41 24.78 -10.01
C ALA A 484 -17.01 24.16 -11.35
N LEU A 485 -16.53 22.92 -11.33
CA LEU A 485 -16.39 22.10 -12.53
C LEU A 485 -17.77 21.58 -12.97
N LEU A 486 -18.06 21.63 -14.27
CA LEU A 486 -19.22 20.96 -14.84
C LEU A 486 -18.87 19.50 -15.12
N VAL A 487 -19.64 18.57 -14.53
CA VAL A 487 -19.31 17.14 -14.54
C VAL A 487 -20.52 16.26 -14.86
N LEU A 488 -20.24 15.05 -15.34
CA LEU A 488 -21.24 14.03 -15.62
C LEU A 488 -20.63 12.66 -15.32
N ASP A 489 -21.22 11.93 -14.36
CA ASP A 489 -20.91 10.51 -14.14
C ASP A 489 -21.34 9.72 -15.40
N ARG A 490 -20.35 9.30 -16.18
CA ARG A 490 -20.57 8.64 -17.48
C ARG A 490 -20.55 7.12 -17.33
N ASN A 491 -19.78 6.60 -16.39
CA ASN A 491 -19.62 5.17 -16.18
C ASN A 491 -20.66 4.59 -15.19
N GLN A 492 -21.47 5.45 -14.55
CA GLN A 492 -22.51 5.16 -13.56
C GLN A 492 -21.98 4.45 -12.32
N ASN A 493 -20.74 4.75 -11.92
CA ASN A 493 -20.14 4.24 -10.68
C ASN A 493 -20.47 5.10 -9.44
N GLY A 494 -21.14 6.25 -9.64
CA GLY A 494 -21.51 7.19 -8.59
C GLY A 494 -20.36 8.08 -8.10
N LEU A 495 -19.26 8.15 -8.86
CA LEU A 495 -18.07 8.95 -8.59
C LEU A 495 -17.83 9.93 -9.73
N ILE A 496 -16.98 10.92 -9.47
CA ILE A 496 -16.33 11.73 -10.50
C ILE A 496 -14.84 11.57 -10.24
N ASP A 497 -14.22 10.65 -10.97
CA ASP A 497 -12.87 10.16 -10.64
C ASP A 497 -11.86 10.27 -11.79
N ASP A 498 -12.31 10.56 -13.02
CA ASP A 498 -11.42 10.82 -14.14
C ASP A 498 -11.91 11.89 -15.13
N GLY A 499 -11.00 12.37 -15.98
CA GLY A 499 -11.26 13.43 -16.95
C GLY A 499 -12.19 13.06 -18.09
N LYS A 500 -12.61 11.79 -18.23
CA LYS A 500 -13.68 11.41 -19.16
C LYS A 500 -15.04 11.88 -18.64
N GLU A 501 -15.17 12.11 -17.34
CA GLU A 501 -16.38 12.56 -16.66
C GLU A 501 -16.47 14.09 -16.56
N LEU A 502 -15.36 14.78 -16.81
CA LEU A 502 -15.33 16.22 -17.05
C LEU A 502 -15.73 16.54 -18.50
N PHE A 503 -16.26 17.75 -18.74
CA PHE A 503 -16.50 18.27 -20.09
C PHE A 503 -15.27 19.00 -20.60
N GLY A 504 -14.52 18.37 -21.51
CA GLY A 504 -13.18 18.82 -21.88
C GLY A 504 -12.57 18.15 -23.10
N SER A 505 -11.28 18.42 -23.35
CA SER A 505 -10.53 17.85 -24.49
C SER A 505 -10.26 16.35 -24.37
N ASN A 506 -10.47 15.74 -23.20
CA ASN A 506 -10.37 14.29 -23.00
C ASN A 506 -11.71 13.56 -23.04
N THR A 507 -12.82 14.30 -23.14
CA THR A 507 -14.14 13.69 -23.29
C THR A 507 -14.27 12.98 -24.63
N LEU A 508 -14.73 11.72 -24.59
CA LEU A 508 -15.04 10.95 -25.80
C LEU A 508 -16.43 11.34 -26.33
N LEU A 509 -16.46 11.80 -27.57
CA LEU A 509 -17.68 12.06 -28.32
C LEU A 509 -18.35 10.74 -28.74
N SER A 510 -19.62 10.78 -29.12
CA SER A 510 -20.38 9.61 -29.62
C SER A 510 -19.74 8.97 -30.87
N SER A 511 -18.87 9.72 -31.56
CA SER A 511 -18.08 9.24 -32.70
C SER A 511 -16.86 8.38 -32.32
N GLY A 512 -16.52 8.30 -31.04
CA GLY A 512 -15.31 7.65 -30.52
C GLY A 512 -14.04 8.50 -30.62
N LYS A 513 -14.15 9.77 -31.04
CA LYS A 513 -13.04 10.75 -31.03
C LYS A 513 -13.07 11.60 -29.77
N LYS A 514 -11.90 12.05 -29.30
CA LYS A 514 -11.80 13.08 -28.27
C LYS A 514 -12.35 14.42 -28.79
N ALA A 515 -13.05 15.16 -27.95
CA ALA A 515 -13.52 16.50 -28.24
C ALA A 515 -12.35 17.49 -28.38
N GLN A 516 -12.52 18.55 -29.18
CA GLN A 516 -11.54 19.64 -29.30
C GLN A 516 -11.54 20.54 -28.07
N ASN A 517 -12.72 20.73 -27.46
CA ASN A 517 -12.94 21.49 -26.23
C ASN A 517 -14.22 20.98 -25.53
N GLY A 518 -14.41 21.37 -24.28
CA GLY A 518 -15.53 20.97 -23.46
C GLY A 518 -16.89 21.43 -23.97
N PHE A 519 -16.99 22.57 -24.66
CA PHE A 519 -18.26 23.01 -25.24
C PHE A 519 -18.69 22.16 -26.43
N GLU A 520 -17.75 21.63 -27.22
CA GLU A 520 -18.05 20.61 -28.24
C GLU A 520 -18.59 19.32 -27.59
N ALA A 521 -18.00 18.90 -26.48
CA ALA A 521 -18.47 17.73 -25.73
C ALA A 521 -19.86 17.95 -25.12
N LEU A 522 -20.16 19.16 -24.64
CA LEU A 522 -21.45 19.50 -24.06
C LEU A 522 -22.55 19.60 -25.13
N ALA A 523 -22.22 20.09 -26.33
CA ALA A 523 -23.16 20.25 -27.43
C ALA A 523 -23.74 18.93 -27.98
N GLU A 524 -23.15 17.77 -27.67
CA GLU A 524 -23.76 16.46 -28.05
C GLU A 524 -25.09 16.20 -27.34
N PHE A 525 -25.35 16.91 -26.25
CA PHE A 525 -26.55 16.73 -25.43
C PHE A 525 -27.67 17.75 -25.69
N ASP A 526 -27.48 18.68 -26.63
CA ASP A 526 -28.54 19.61 -27.10
C ASP A 526 -29.48 18.85 -28.06
N GLU A 527 -30.53 18.27 -27.49
CA GLU A 527 -31.47 17.40 -28.22
C GLU A 527 -32.39 18.22 -29.12
N ASN A 528 -32.74 19.42 -28.69
CA ASN A 528 -33.72 20.29 -29.33
C ASN A 528 -33.08 21.26 -30.36
N ARG A 529 -31.76 21.42 -30.32
CA ARG A 529 -30.89 22.25 -31.18
C ARG A 529 -31.14 23.76 -31.07
N ASP A 530 -31.48 24.25 -29.90
CA ASP A 530 -31.66 25.68 -29.64
C ASP A 530 -30.34 26.40 -29.30
N GLY A 531 -29.25 25.66 -29.06
CA GLY A 531 -27.92 26.17 -28.79
C GLY A 531 -27.67 26.51 -27.32
N VAL A 532 -28.53 26.05 -26.42
CA VAL A 532 -28.29 26.02 -24.97
C VAL A 532 -28.47 24.59 -24.45
N ILE A 533 -27.97 24.32 -23.24
CA ILE A 533 -28.37 23.17 -22.46
C ILE A 533 -29.29 23.66 -21.34
N ASP A 534 -30.51 23.15 -21.31
CA ASP A 534 -31.53 23.54 -20.33
C ASP A 534 -32.42 22.35 -19.91
N ALA A 535 -33.48 22.62 -19.14
CA ALA A 535 -34.40 21.59 -18.64
C ALA A 535 -35.20 20.85 -19.74
N ALA A 536 -35.15 21.29 -21.00
CA ALA A 536 -35.70 20.58 -22.14
C ALA A 536 -34.80 19.44 -22.63
N ASP A 537 -33.52 19.42 -22.26
CA ASP A 537 -32.57 18.36 -22.63
C ASP A 537 -32.53 17.24 -21.57
N SER A 538 -32.53 15.99 -22.02
CA SER A 538 -32.55 14.84 -21.10
C SER A 538 -31.31 14.72 -20.21
N VAL A 539 -30.19 15.32 -20.61
CA VAL A 539 -28.94 15.35 -19.82
C VAL A 539 -29.07 16.22 -18.57
N TRP A 540 -29.97 17.22 -18.57
CA TRP A 540 -30.04 18.26 -17.55
C TRP A 540 -30.16 17.70 -16.12
N SER A 541 -31.01 16.70 -15.92
CA SER A 541 -31.22 16.08 -14.60
C SER A 541 -30.01 15.25 -14.11
N ARG A 542 -29.04 14.98 -14.99
CA ARG A 542 -27.85 14.19 -14.71
C ARG A 542 -26.58 15.02 -14.58
N LEU A 543 -26.60 16.28 -15.05
CA LEU A 543 -25.47 17.19 -14.88
C LEU A 543 -25.30 17.56 -13.40
N GLN A 544 -24.05 17.66 -13.00
CA GLN A 544 -23.66 18.04 -11.65
C GLN A 544 -22.60 19.15 -11.70
N LEU A 545 -22.50 19.89 -10.62
CA LEU A 545 -21.44 20.85 -10.35
C LEU A 545 -20.57 20.30 -9.22
N TRP A 546 -19.26 20.31 -9.42
CA TRP A 546 -18.30 19.95 -8.40
C TRP A 546 -17.57 21.20 -7.89
N GLN A 547 -17.82 21.56 -6.64
CA GLN A 547 -17.12 22.62 -5.91
C GLN A 547 -16.15 21.98 -4.91
N ASP A 548 -14.90 21.80 -5.31
CA ASP A 548 -13.84 21.25 -4.47
C ASP A 548 -13.38 22.28 -3.42
N LYS A 549 -13.86 22.12 -2.19
CA LYS A 549 -13.70 23.10 -1.11
C LYS A 549 -12.36 23.01 -0.40
N ASN A 550 -11.69 21.86 -0.47
CA ASN A 550 -10.37 21.67 0.14
C ASN A 550 -9.24 21.56 -0.90
N GLN A 551 -9.57 21.60 -2.19
CA GLN A 551 -8.67 21.55 -3.34
C GLN A 551 -7.84 20.26 -3.39
N ASN A 552 -8.40 19.13 -2.94
CA ASN A 552 -7.70 17.85 -2.92
C ASN A 552 -7.84 17.06 -4.25
N GLY A 553 -8.69 17.50 -5.18
CA GLY A 553 -8.94 16.82 -6.45
C GLY A 553 -9.80 15.56 -6.31
N LEU A 554 -10.46 15.35 -5.17
CA LEU A 554 -11.37 14.24 -4.89
C LEU A 554 -12.75 14.78 -4.53
N VAL A 555 -13.80 14.03 -4.86
CA VAL A 555 -15.16 14.39 -4.45
C VAL A 555 -15.39 14.03 -3.00
N ASP A 556 -15.54 15.04 -2.14
CA ASP A 556 -15.93 14.86 -0.74
C ASP A 556 -17.46 15.01 -0.51
N GLU A 557 -17.92 14.60 0.68
CA GLU A 557 -19.32 14.71 1.06
C GLU A 557 -19.79 16.18 1.01
N GLY A 558 -20.82 16.44 0.19
CA GLY A 558 -21.41 17.78 0.04
C GLY A 558 -20.67 18.71 -0.94
N GLU A 559 -19.75 18.19 -1.75
CA GLU A 559 -19.09 18.95 -2.84
C GLU A 559 -19.78 18.81 -4.20
N LEU A 560 -20.54 17.72 -4.41
CA LEU A 560 -21.35 17.54 -5.61
C LEU A 560 -22.76 18.11 -5.44
N LEU A 561 -23.15 18.97 -6.37
CA LEU A 561 -24.48 19.56 -6.46
C LEU A 561 -25.15 19.13 -7.77
N SER A 562 -26.35 18.56 -7.71
CA SER A 562 -27.14 18.35 -8.94
C SER A 562 -27.49 19.70 -9.56
N LEU A 563 -27.25 19.87 -10.86
CA LEU A 563 -27.52 21.11 -11.58
C LEU A 563 -29.00 21.53 -11.42
N SER A 564 -29.91 20.54 -11.41
CA SER A 564 -31.35 20.75 -11.21
C SER A 564 -31.73 21.34 -9.83
N ASN A 565 -30.84 21.25 -8.85
CA ASN A 565 -31.01 21.82 -7.51
C ASN A 565 -30.29 23.17 -7.34
N THR A 566 -29.70 23.71 -8.41
CA THR A 566 -29.05 25.03 -8.42
C THR A 566 -30.00 26.11 -8.93
N GLN A 567 -29.52 27.36 -8.96
CA GLN A 567 -30.25 28.49 -9.56
C GLN A 567 -29.93 28.70 -11.05
N ILE A 568 -29.10 27.84 -11.66
CA ILE A 568 -28.78 27.91 -13.08
C ILE A 568 -29.96 27.38 -13.90
N THR A 569 -30.32 28.09 -14.96
CA THR A 569 -31.44 27.71 -15.85
C THR A 569 -31.00 27.34 -17.25
N GLU A 570 -29.88 27.90 -17.75
CA GLU A 570 -29.39 27.68 -19.10
C GLU A 570 -27.85 27.75 -19.13
N ILE A 571 -27.21 26.85 -19.88
CA ILE A 571 -25.76 26.91 -20.19
C ILE A 571 -25.59 27.13 -21.70
N GLY A 572 -24.90 28.20 -22.10
CA GLY A 572 -24.67 28.51 -23.51
C GLY A 572 -23.67 27.57 -24.19
N LEU A 573 -23.95 27.19 -25.45
CA LEU A 573 -23.03 26.39 -26.27
C LEU A 573 -22.21 27.22 -27.27
N LYS A 574 -22.62 28.47 -27.52
CA LYS A 574 -21.84 29.40 -28.33
C LYS A 574 -20.80 30.09 -27.46
N TYR A 575 -19.55 29.95 -27.84
CA TYR A 575 -18.42 30.50 -27.09
C TYR A 575 -17.60 31.49 -27.92
N LEU A 576 -16.90 32.37 -27.20
CA LEU A 576 -15.85 33.22 -27.74
C LEU A 576 -14.50 32.54 -27.53
N LYS A 577 -13.64 32.58 -28.55
CA LYS A 577 -12.26 32.08 -28.42
C LYS A 577 -11.35 33.14 -27.83
N GLY A 578 -10.52 32.73 -26.88
CA GLY A 578 -9.46 33.47 -26.23
C GLY A 578 -8.17 32.64 -26.12
N ASP A 579 -7.10 33.29 -25.73
CA ASP A 579 -5.77 32.71 -25.48
C ASP A 579 -5.14 33.30 -24.21
N LYS A 580 -5.97 33.79 -23.30
CA LYS A 580 -5.52 34.49 -22.08
C LYS A 580 -4.93 33.46 -21.11
N LYS A 581 -3.71 33.71 -20.66
CA LYS A 581 -3.12 33.02 -19.51
C LYS A 581 -3.45 33.76 -18.21
N ASP A 582 -3.86 33.04 -17.18
CA ASP A 582 -4.01 33.60 -15.84
C ASP A 582 -2.67 33.68 -15.09
N GLU A 583 -2.70 34.16 -13.84
CA GLU A 583 -1.50 34.34 -13.01
C GLU A 583 -0.79 33.02 -12.65
N ASN A 584 -1.49 31.90 -12.74
CA ASN A 584 -0.98 30.56 -12.50
C ASN A 584 -0.47 29.89 -13.80
N GLY A 585 -0.69 30.54 -14.94
CA GLY A 585 -0.25 30.08 -16.26
C GLY A 585 -1.21 29.12 -16.95
N HIS A 586 -2.46 29.00 -16.47
CA HIS A 586 -3.51 28.23 -17.15
C HIS A 586 -4.14 29.06 -18.26
N GLU A 587 -4.53 28.41 -19.36
CA GLU A 587 -5.11 29.09 -20.51
C GLU A 587 -6.64 29.10 -20.43
N HIS A 588 -7.26 30.24 -20.73
CA HIS A 588 -8.72 30.39 -20.77
C HIS A 588 -9.12 30.52 -22.24
N ARG A 589 -9.59 29.42 -22.85
CA ARG A 589 -9.65 29.30 -24.31
C ARG A 589 -11.02 29.52 -24.91
N GLU A 590 -12.06 28.93 -24.36
CA GLU A 590 -13.42 29.12 -24.83
C GLU A 590 -14.28 29.64 -23.69
N THR A 591 -14.94 30.78 -23.85
CA THR A 591 -15.85 31.33 -22.83
C THR A 591 -17.26 31.48 -23.40
N SER A 592 -18.23 30.91 -22.71
CA SER A 592 -19.67 31.11 -22.92
C SER A 592 -20.31 31.75 -21.69
N GLN A 593 -21.64 31.78 -21.63
CA GLN A 593 -22.42 32.36 -20.54
C GLN A 593 -23.37 31.34 -19.94
N VAL A 594 -23.58 31.44 -18.64
CA VAL A 594 -24.59 30.70 -17.88
C VAL A 594 -25.65 31.69 -17.42
N THR A 595 -26.92 31.35 -17.58
CA THR A 595 -28.05 32.18 -17.13
C THR A 595 -28.61 31.63 -15.82
N TRP A 596 -28.85 32.53 -14.86
CA TRP A 596 -29.42 32.21 -13.55
C TRP A 596 -30.92 32.53 -13.48
N ALA A 597 -31.62 31.97 -12.50
CA ALA A 597 -33.07 32.06 -12.37
C ALA A 597 -33.64 33.48 -12.19
N ASP A 598 -32.82 34.44 -11.73
CA ASP A 598 -33.16 35.86 -11.64
C ASP A 598 -32.82 36.65 -12.93
N GLY A 599 -32.24 35.98 -13.93
CA GLY A 599 -31.87 36.50 -15.24
C GLY A 599 -30.47 37.10 -15.35
N HIS A 600 -29.65 37.09 -14.29
CA HIS A 600 -28.25 37.48 -14.44
C HIS A 600 -27.43 36.41 -15.16
N GLN A 601 -26.26 36.79 -15.68
CA GLN A 601 -25.35 35.89 -16.38
C GLN A 601 -23.95 35.91 -15.76
N THR A 602 -23.30 34.75 -15.72
CA THR A 602 -21.90 34.56 -15.33
C THR A 602 -21.14 33.77 -16.40
N ASP A 603 -19.82 33.73 -16.29
CA ASP A 603 -18.98 33.06 -17.27
C ASP A 603 -19.01 31.52 -17.09
N ALA A 604 -19.02 30.79 -18.20
CA ALA A 604 -18.56 29.40 -18.25
C ALA A 604 -17.33 29.36 -19.16
N THR A 605 -16.21 28.85 -18.66
CA THR A 605 -14.93 28.89 -19.40
C THR A 605 -14.30 27.52 -19.47
N ASP A 606 -13.86 27.16 -20.67
CA ASP A 606 -12.97 26.04 -20.95
C ASP A 606 -11.54 26.43 -20.54
N VAL A 607 -11.10 25.88 -19.41
CA VAL A 607 -9.82 26.21 -18.80
C VAL A 607 -8.83 25.09 -19.02
N TRP A 608 -7.69 25.46 -19.54
CA TRP A 608 -6.61 24.61 -20.00
C TRP A 608 -5.52 24.61 -18.91
N PHE A 609 -5.60 23.63 -17.99
CA PHE A 609 -4.74 23.48 -16.82
C PHE A 609 -3.32 23.04 -17.17
N LYS A 610 -2.37 23.54 -16.37
CA LYS A 610 -0.99 23.05 -16.38
C LYS A 610 -0.92 21.79 -15.53
N VAL A 611 -0.31 20.74 -16.08
CA VAL A 611 -0.13 19.43 -15.44
C VAL A 611 1.34 19.04 -15.44
N ASP A 612 1.76 18.26 -14.44
CA ASP A 612 3.08 17.64 -14.38
C ASP A 612 2.86 16.15 -14.57
N LYS A 613 3.20 15.67 -15.77
CA LYS A 613 3.04 14.26 -16.14
C LYS A 613 4.17 13.37 -15.62
N GLY A 614 5.21 13.95 -15.04
CA GLY A 614 6.24 13.22 -14.32
C GLY A 614 5.86 12.99 -12.86
N ASP A 615 5.12 13.93 -12.26
CA ASP A 615 4.57 13.83 -10.92
C ASP A 615 3.10 13.36 -10.93
N THR A 616 2.94 12.05 -10.89
CA THR A 616 1.64 11.39 -10.90
C THR A 616 1.51 10.42 -9.73
N PHE A 617 0.28 10.05 -9.41
CA PHE A 617 -0.02 8.95 -8.50
C PHE A 617 -0.96 7.96 -9.18
N ASN A 618 -0.68 6.68 -8.97
CA ASN A 618 -1.54 5.61 -9.46
C ASN A 618 -2.87 5.63 -8.70
N THR A 619 -3.99 5.67 -9.42
CA THR A 619 -5.33 5.68 -8.83
C THR A 619 -5.83 4.29 -8.46
N ASP A 620 -5.12 3.23 -8.86
CA ASP A 620 -5.48 1.86 -8.53
C ASP A 620 -5.22 1.53 -7.06
N ASN A 621 -6.29 1.29 -6.31
CA ASN A 621 -6.24 0.82 -4.94
C ASN A 621 -6.21 -0.73 -4.88
N LEU A 622 -5.01 -1.31 -5.02
CA LEU A 622 -4.78 -2.75 -4.94
C LEU A 622 -4.12 -3.14 -3.62
N ALA A 623 -4.66 -4.18 -2.97
CA ALA A 623 -3.99 -4.82 -1.84
C ALA A 623 -2.72 -5.55 -2.33
N ILE A 624 -1.59 -5.26 -1.69
CA ILE A 624 -0.30 -5.87 -2.02
C ILE A 624 -0.17 -7.20 -1.27
N ASP A 625 0.15 -8.26 -2.01
CA ASP A 625 0.41 -9.59 -1.45
C ASP A 625 1.67 -9.59 -0.56
N LYS A 626 1.66 -10.38 0.50
CA LYS A 626 2.76 -10.46 1.48
C LYS A 626 4.11 -10.83 0.87
N ASP A 627 4.13 -11.67 -0.16
CA ASP A 627 5.39 -12.05 -0.81
C ASP A 627 5.99 -10.86 -1.58
N ILE A 628 5.17 -9.89 -1.96
CA ILE A 628 5.57 -8.68 -2.68
C ILE A 628 6.00 -7.61 -1.69
N ALA A 629 5.30 -7.44 -0.57
CA ALA A 629 5.68 -6.49 0.48
C ALA A 629 7.11 -6.71 1.02
N LYS A 630 7.58 -7.97 1.01
CA LYS A 630 8.96 -8.35 1.40
C LYS A 630 10.01 -8.09 0.33
N LEU A 631 9.61 -7.72 -0.89
CA LEU A 631 10.51 -7.38 -1.99
C LEU A 631 10.82 -5.88 -2.02
N PRO A 632 11.88 -5.44 -2.72
CA PRO A 632 12.21 -4.03 -2.86
C PRO A 632 11.03 -3.20 -3.33
N TYR A 633 10.81 -2.07 -2.68
CA TYR A 633 9.90 -1.06 -3.17
C TYR A 633 10.67 -0.09 -4.07
N ILE A 634 10.10 0.27 -5.21
CA ILE A 634 10.60 1.35 -6.06
C ILE A 634 9.40 2.17 -6.48
N GLN A 635 9.46 3.47 -6.23
CA GLN A 635 8.42 4.40 -6.66
C GLN A 635 8.32 4.40 -8.19
N GLY A 636 7.09 4.37 -8.69
CA GLY A 636 6.78 4.64 -10.09
C GLY A 636 6.59 6.14 -10.34
N PHE A 637 6.77 6.57 -11.59
CA PHE A 637 6.63 7.96 -12.02
C PHE A 637 5.90 8.01 -13.35
N GLY A 638 5.23 9.12 -13.62
CA GLY A 638 4.37 9.28 -14.79
C GLY A 638 3.37 8.14 -14.95
N ASN A 639 3.36 7.47 -16.09
CA ASN A 639 2.38 6.42 -16.37
C ASN A 639 2.90 5.02 -16.00
N VAL A 640 3.78 4.93 -15.00
CA VAL A 640 4.35 3.68 -14.49
C VAL A 640 4.01 3.54 -13.02
N SER A 641 3.33 2.45 -12.64
CA SER A 641 3.03 2.17 -11.24
C SER A 641 4.30 1.81 -10.46
N ASP A 642 4.29 2.00 -9.14
CA ASP A 642 5.35 1.49 -8.27
C ASP A 642 5.56 -0.02 -8.47
N LEU A 643 6.76 -0.48 -8.13
CA LEU A 643 7.17 -1.86 -8.41
C LEU A 643 6.30 -2.88 -7.67
N HIS A 644 5.82 -2.58 -6.46
CA HIS A 644 4.94 -3.48 -5.71
C HIS A 644 3.60 -3.63 -6.43
N THR A 645 2.96 -2.53 -6.80
CA THR A 645 1.72 -2.55 -7.57
C THR A 645 1.88 -3.26 -8.92
N ALA A 646 3.02 -3.07 -9.59
CA ALA A 646 3.31 -3.76 -10.84
C ALA A 646 3.48 -5.28 -10.64
N MET A 647 4.20 -5.71 -9.60
CA MET A 647 4.37 -7.13 -9.25
C MET A 647 3.05 -7.78 -8.84
N GLN A 648 2.14 -7.02 -8.22
CA GLN A 648 0.81 -7.52 -7.85
C GLN A 648 -0.03 -7.86 -9.09
N LYS A 649 0.12 -7.08 -10.16
CA LYS A 649 -0.55 -7.31 -11.45
C LYS A 649 0.19 -8.32 -12.33
N ASP A 650 1.49 -8.50 -12.15
CA ASP A 650 2.35 -9.35 -12.97
C ASP A 650 3.24 -10.29 -12.14
N ALA A 651 2.76 -11.52 -11.95
CA ALA A 651 3.50 -12.57 -11.23
C ALA A 651 4.86 -12.93 -11.86
N VAL A 652 5.06 -12.69 -13.17
CA VAL A 652 6.35 -12.93 -13.81
C VAL A 652 7.34 -11.83 -13.43
N LEU A 653 6.89 -10.57 -13.33
CA LEU A 653 7.73 -9.48 -12.83
C LEU A 653 8.20 -9.76 -11.40
N LYS A 654 7.31 -10.28 -10.54
CA LYS A 654 7.67 -10.74 -9.18
C LYS A 654 8.85 -11.71 -9.19
N GLU A 655 8.80 -12.73 -10.05
CA GLU A 655 9.87 -13.72 -10.15
C GLU A 655 11.14 -13.16 -10.79
N MET A 656 11.03 -12.19 -11.71
CA MET A 656 12.19 -11.48 -12.27
C MET A 656 12.93 -10.66 -11.22
N VAL A 657 12.20 -9.98 -10.33
CA VAL A 657 12.79 -9.24 -9.20
C VAL A 657 13.52 -10.20 -8.26
N LYS A 658 12.91 -11.32 -7.87
CA LYS A 658 13.57 -12.35 -7.05
C LYS A 658 14.84 -12.90 -7.71
N ALA A 659 14.78 -13.19 -9.01
CA ALA A 659 15.93 -13.65 -9.78
C ALA A 659 17.06 -12.61 -9.80
N TYR A 660 16.73 -11.33 -9.95
CA TYR A 660 17.71 -10.24 -9.93
C TYR A 660 18.44 -10.13 -8.58
N LEU A 661 17.70 -10.21 -7.47
CA LEU A 661 18.26 -10.06 -6.12
C LEU A 661 19.26 -11.17 -5.78
N THR A 662 18.99 -12.40 -6.23
CA THR A 662 19.83 -13.57 -5.96
C THR A 662 20.99 -13.76 -6.95
N ALA A 663 20.98 -13.04 -8.07
CA ALA A 663 21.98 -13.14 -9.12
C ALA A 663 23.33 -12.50 -8.75
N ASP A 664 24.42 -12.96 -9.35
CA ASP A 664 25.73 -12.26 -9.29
C ASP A 664 25.73 -10.98 -10.14
N THR A 665 26.72 -10.11 -9.93
CA THR A 665 26.85 -8.80 -10.60
C THR A 665 26.77 -8.89 -12.13
N LYS A 666 27.46 -9.85 -12.75
CA LYS A 666 27.48 -9.98 -14.21
C LYS A 666 26.14 -10.47 -14.74
N THR A 667 25.49 -11.37 -14.02
CA THR A 667 24.16 -11.86 -14.39
C THR A 667 23.13 -10.74 -14.26
N ARG A 668 23.19 -9.90 -13.21
CA ARG A 668 22.31 -8.74 -13.02
C ARG A 668 22.32 -7.77 -14.20
N GLU A 669 23.50 -7.44 -14.75
CA GLU A 669 23.63 -6.57 -15.93
C GLU A 669 22.81 -7.06 -17.14
N SER A 670 22.69 -8.38 -17.31
CA SER A 670 21.92 -8.98 -18.41
C SER A 670 20.42 -9.06 -18.15
N LEU A 671 19.99 -9.01 -16.89
CA LEU A 671 18.58 -9.12 -16.48
C LEU A 671 17.89 -7.75 -16.41
N LEU A 672 18.64 -6.72 -16.02
CA LEU A 672 18.11 -5.41 -15.63
C LEU A 672 17.20 -4.78 -16.69
N ASN A 673 17.65 -4.71 -17.95
CA ASN A 673 16.85 -4.05 -19.01
C ASN A 673 15.54 -4.78 -19.27
N ASN A 674 15.54 -6.11 -19.28
CA ASN A 674 14.30 -6.88 -19.48
C ASN A 674 13.33 -6.70 -18.31
N LEU A 675 13.85 -6.64 -17.08
CA LEU A 675 13.04 -6.34 -15.89
C LEU A 675 12.42 -4.94 -16.01
N ILE A 676 13.22 -3.93 -16.38
CA ILE A 676 12.74 -2.56 -16.60
C ILE A 676 11.67 -2.55 -17.69
N TYR A 677 11.92 -3.14 -18.85
CA TYR A 677 10.94 -3.14 -19.95
C TYR A 677 9.61 -3.79 -19.58
N ARG A 678 9.64 -4.84 -18.75
CA ARG A 678 8.41 -5.49 -18.29
C ARG A 678 7.69 -4.65 -17.25
N TRP A 679 8.43 -4.09 -16.30
CA TRP A 679 7.88 -3.19 -15.28
C TRP A 679 7.24 -1.95 -15.89
N THR A 680 7.91 -1.31 -16.85
CA THR A 680 7.45 -0.07 -17.49
C THR A 680 6.49 -0.31 -18.66
N GLY A 681 6.15 -1.57 -18.97
CA GLY A 681 5.22 -1.92 -20.05
C GLY A 681 5.79 -1.79 -21.48
N SER A 682 7.09 -1.56 -21.65
CA SER A 682 7.71 -1.43 -22.97
C SER A 682 8.16 -2.76 -23.59
N GLU A 683 8.03 -3.91 -22.90
CA GLU A 683 8.54 -5.22 -23.34
C GLU A 683 8.08 -5.62 -24.76
N GLN A 684 6.84 -5.28 -25.12
CA GLN A 684 6.21 -5.69 -26.39
C GLN A 684 6.53 -4.76 -27.58
N VAL A 685 7.29 -3.67 -27.35
CA VAL A 685 7.67 -2.74 -28.41
C VAL A 685 8.72 -3.38 -29.31
N ASP A 686 8.53 -3.29 -30.63
CA ASP A 686 9.53 -3.74 -31.61
C ASP A 686 10.82 -2.91 -31.48
N PRO A 687 11.99 -3.52 -31.14
CA PRO A 687 13.25 -2.81 -30.92
C PRO A 687 13.70 -1.88 -32.05
N VAL A 688 13.23 -2.07 -33.29
CA VAL A 688 13.63 -1.24 -34.44
C VAL A 688 12.60 -0.19 -34.87
N SER A 689 11.51 -0.02 -34.11
CA SER A 689 10.37 0.84 -34.48
C SER A 689 10.61 2.35 -34.40
N ARG A 690 11.69 2.79 -33.72
CA ARG A 690 12.00 4.21 -33.44
C ARG A 690 13.19 4.75 -34.23
N GLY A 691 13.40 4.21 -35.43
CA GLY A 691 14.46 4.67 -36.35
C GLY A 691 15.85 4.12 -36.02
N LYS A 692 16.86 4.53 -36.79
CA LYS A 692 18.20 3.92 -36.76
C LYS A 692 19.14 4.48 -35.69
N TYR A 693 18.75 5.58 -35.05
CA TYR A 693 19.59 6.29 -34.07
C TYR A 693 19.35 5.81 -32.62
N ILE A 694 18.28 5.06 -32.40
CA ILE A 694 17.96 4.37 -31.15
C ILE A 694 18.33 2.89 -31.34
N ASP A 695 19.15 2.35 -30.44
CA ASP A 695 19.64 0.97 -30.53
C ASP A 695 18.58 -0.07 -30.14
N ASP A 696 17.69 0.30 -29.22
CA ASP A 696 16.53 -0.48 -28.80
C ASP A 696 15.37 0.46 -28.47
N ALA A 697 14.33 0.46 -29.29
CA ALA A 697 13.15 1.31 -29.14
C ALA A 697 12.47 1.18 -27.78
N ARG A 698 12.60 0.04 -27.09
CA ARG A 698 12.02 -0.18 -25.76
C ARG A 698 12.60 0.78 -24.71
N LYS A 699 13.84 1.21 -24.87
CA LYS A 699 14.48 2.22 -24.01
C LYS A 699 13.78 3.57 -24.13
N LEU A 700 13.44 3.96 -25.36
CA LEU A 700 12.73 5.21 -25.61
C LEU A 700 11.32 5.15 -25.03
N VAL A 701 10.57 4.09 -25.33
CA VAL A 701 9.20 3.93 -24.82
C VAL A 701 9.16 3.84 -23.29
N THR A 702 10.19 3.26 -22.65
CA THR A 702 10.33 3.34 -21.20
C THR A 702 10.34 4.79 -20.70
N LEU A 703 11.13 5.67 -21.32
CA LEU A 703 11.16 7.08 -20.93
C LEU A 703 9.85 7.80 -21.25
N GLU A 704 9.20 7.47 -22.36
CA GLU A 704 7.90 8.05 -22.74
C GLU A 704 6.83 7.69 -21.70
N ASN A 705 6.80 6.44 -21.24
CA ASN A 705 5.90 6.00 -20.17
C ASN A 705 6.21 6.70 -18.84
N LEU A 706 7.48 6.86 -18.47
CA LEU A 706 7.90 7.56 -17.24
C LEU A 706 7.61 9.06 -17.23
N THR A 707 7.45 9.68 -18.40
CA THR A 707 7.23 11.13 -18.56
C THR A 707 5.83 11.49 -19.06
N GLY A 708 5.01 10.48 -19.38
CA GLY A 708 3.69 10.65 -19.99
C GLY A 708 3.70 11.37 -21.34
N SER A 709 4.85 11.40 -22.04
CA SER A 709 5.07 12.23 -23.23
C SER A 709 5.89 11.49 -24.30
N ASP A 710 5.45 11.58 -25.55
CA ASP A 710 6.18 10.99 -26.68
C ASP A 710 7.42 11.83 -27.06
N PHE A 711 8.54 11.16 -27.35
CA PHE A 711 9.77 11.80 -27.82
C PHE A 711 9.87 11.72 -29.35
N LEU A 712 9.10 12.57 -30.02
CA LEU A 712 8.99 12.61 -31.48
C LEU A 712 10.06 13.50 -32.15
N GLY A 713 10.52 13.10 -33.33
CA GLY A 713 11.34 13.91 -34.22
C GLY A 713 10.51 14.98 -34.94
N ILE A 714 11.12 16.13 -35.22
CA ILE A 714 10.49 17.22 -35.99
C ILE A 714 11.27 17.46 -37.28
N TRP A 715 10.63 17.25 -38.42
CA TRP A 715 11.20 17.63 -39.71
C TRP A 715 11.27 19.15 -39.88
N CYS A 716 12.13 19.62 -40.78
CA CYS A 716 12.22 21.04 -41.14
C CYS A 716 10.89 21.64 -41.64
N SER A 717 9.91 20.81 -42.01
CA SER A 717 8.55 21.19 -42.40
C SER A 717 7.55 21.31 -41.23
N GLY A 718 7.98 21.05 -39.99
CA GLY A 718 7.12 20.97 -38.81
C GLY A 718 6.35 19.65 -38.66
N ARG A 719 6.59 18.67 -39.53
CA ARG A 719 5.94 17.35 -39.44
C ARG A 719 6.62 16.51 -38.36
N LEU A 720 5.82 15.94 -37.47
CA LEU A 720 6.25 14.98 -36.46
C LEU A 720 6.51 13.60 -37.06
N ASP A 721 7.56 12.92 -36.60
CA ASP A 721 7.82 11.49 -36.85
C ASP A 721 8.32 10.78 -35.58
N SER A 722 8.41 9.45 -35.64
CA SER A 722 8.79 8.61 -34.50
C SER A 722 10.30 8.42 -34.30
N ASP A 723 11.17 9.05 -35.09
CA ASP A 723 12.63 8.95 -34.97
C ASP A 723 13.17 10.24 -34.31
N PRO A 724 13.70 10.19 -33.08
CA PRO A 724 14.20 11.39 -32.39
C PRO A 724 15.45 12.01 -33.06
N HIS A 725 15.97 11.40 -34.12
CA HIS A 725 17.11 11.84 -34.92
C HIS A 725 18.44 11.88 -34.17
N SER A 726 19.53 12.14 -34.90
CA SER A 726 20.91 11.96 -34.43
C SER A 726 21.34 12.81 -33.24
N HIS A 727 20.64 13.92 -32.96
CA HIS A 727 21.00 14.84 -31.88
C HIS A 727 20.31 14.48 -30.56
N ALA A 728 19.01 14.16 -30.58
CA ALA A 728 18.28 13.82 -29.37
C ALA A 728 18.48 12.36 -28.95
N ALA A 729 18.62 11.43 -29.91
CA ALA A 729 18.74 10.01 -29.60
C ALA A 729 19.86 9.66 -28.60
N PRO A 730 21.12 10.17 -28.72
CA PRO A 730 22.16 9.87 -27.72
C PRO A 730 21.85 10.40 -26.32
N ILE A 731 21.13 11.52 -26.21
CA ILE A 731 20.72 12.12 -24.93
C ILE A 731 19.69 11.22 -24.26
N LEU A 732 18.68 10.78 -25.02
CA LEU A 732 17.63 9.89 -24.53
C LEU A 732 18.19 8.52 -24.10
N ILE A 733 19.12 7.93 -24.87
CA ILE A 733 19.79 6.68 -24.47
C ILE A 733 20.60 6.86 -23.18
N LYS A 734 21.27 8.01 -23.02
CA LYS A 734 22.00 8.32 -21.79
C LYS A 734 21.05 8.45 -20.60
N GLU A 735 19.88 9.05 -20.79
CA GLU A 735 18.86 9.16 -19.73
C GLU A 735 18.28 7.80 -19.35
N PHE A 736 18.01 6.91 -20.32
CA PHE A 736 17.60 5.54 -20.02
C PHE A 736 18.66 4.81 -19.20
N ASN A 737 19.94 4.90 -19.58
CA ASN A 737 21.02 4.24 -18.82
C ASN A 737 21.11 4.80 -17.39
N LYS A 738 20.91 6.12 -17.22
CA LYS A 738 20.84 6.75 -15.91
C LYS A 738 19.66 6.21 -15.09
N PHE A 739 18.48 6.04 -15.70
CA PHE A 739 17.34 5.39 -15.06
C PHE A 739 17.64 3.95 -14.66
N ALA A 740 18.23 3.15 -15.54
CA ALA A 740 18.59 1.77 -15.24
C ALA A 740 19.57 1.66 -14.06
N GLU A 741 20.56 2.53 -13.97
CA GLU A 741 21.49 2.59 -12.83
C GLU A 741 20.77 2.94 -11.51
N TYR A 742 19.79 3.84 -11.55
CA TYR A 742 18.94 4.16 -10.38
C TYR A 742 18.07 2.97 -9.95
N VAL A 743 17.44 2.28 -10.91
CA VAL A 743 16.62 1.08 -10.63
C VAL A 743 17.47 -0.02 -10.01
N SER A 744 18.65 -0.29 -10.58
CA SER A 744 19.59 -1.26 -10.03
C SER A 744 19.97 -0.93 -8.58
N ALA A 745 20.30 0.34 -8.31
CA ALA A 745 20.66 0.78 -6.98
C ALA A 745 19.49 0.63 -6.00
N SER A 746 18.27 0.99 -6.40
CA SER A 746 17.07 0.86 -5.57
C SER A 746 16.75 -0.61 -5.24
N LEU A 747 16.82 -1.50 -6.24
CA LEU A 747 16.65 -2.95 -6.04
C LEU A 747 17.64 -3.52 -5.02
N LEU A 748 18.91 -3.16 -5.13
CA LEU A 748 19.96 -3.67 -4.24
C LEU A 748 19.89 -3.04 -2.86
N ALA A 749 19.64 -1.73 -2.78
CA ALA A 749 19.55 -0.99 -1.53
C ALA A 749 18.36 -1.46 -0.68
N GLU A 750 17.19 -1.65 -1.27
CA GLU A 750 16.00 -2.09 -0.52
C GLU A 750 15.88 -3.61 -0.39
N GLY A 751 16.57 -4.39 -1.23
CA GLY A 751 16.50 -5.86 -1.23
C GLY A 751 17.66 -6.54 -0.53
N VAL A 752 18.89 -6.30 -0.99
CA VAL A 752 20.09 -7.01 -0.51
C VAL A 752 20.70 -6.30 0.69
N TYR A 753 20.72 -4.96 0.67
CA TYR A 753 21.42 -4.13 1.64
C TYR A 753 20.47 -3.25 2.47
N LYS A 754 19.21 -3.70 2.66
CA LYS A 754 18.13 -2.94 3.32
C LYS A 754 18.58 -2.31 4.62
N GLU A 755 19.20 -3.08 5.51
CA GLU A 755 19.69 -2.61 6.81
C GLU A 755 20.69 -1.44 6.75
N LEU A 756 21.47 -1.33 5.67
CA LEU A 756 22.46 -0.28 5.48
C LEU A 756 21.83 0.98 4.87
N PHE A 757 20.91 0.81 3.92
CA PHE A 757 20.39 1.91 3.11
C PHE A 757 19.03 2.44 3.55
N PHE A 758 18.21 1.70 4.29
CA PHE A 758 16.90 2.18 4.74
C PHE A 758 16.98 3.52 5.49
N PRO A 759 17.93 3.71 6.45
CA PRO A 759 18.10 4.99 7.15
C PRO A 759 18.68 6.13 6.29
N VAL A 760 19.21 5.80 5.10
CA VAL A 760 19.80 6.73 4.13
C VAL A 760 18.78 7.14 3.06
N ILE A 761 17.85 6.25 2.73
CA ILE A 761 16.78 6.46 1.74
C ILE A 761 15.55 7.09 2.39
N LEU A 762 15.16 6.62 3.57
CA LEU A 762 13.98 7.13 4.28
C LEU A 762 14.40 8.03 5.43
N ALA A 763 13.78 9.20 5.49
CA ALA A 763 14.07 10.16 6.54
C ALA A 763 13.68 9.58 7.92
N GLN A 764 14.59 9.74 8.88
CA GLN A 764 14.53 9.23 10.24
C GLN A 764 14.37 10.38 11.24
N TRP A 765 13.76 10.10 12.38
CA TRP A 765 13.74 11.03 13.49
C TRP A 765 15.10 11.10 14.19
N ASN A 766 15.69 12.29 14.25
CA ASN A 766 16.87 12.55 15.06
C ASN A 766 16.46 13.15 16.42
N ALA A 767 16.42 12.31 17.45
CA ALA A 767 16.02 12.71 18.80
C ALA A 767 16.91 13.79 19.42
N GLU A 768 18.22 13.81 19.12
CA GLU A 768 19.16 14.80 19.66
C GLU A 768 18.94 16.19 19.08
N GLN A 769 18.61 16.25 17.78
CA GLN A 769 18.42 17.50 17.04
C GLN A 769 16.94 17.91 16.95
N GLN A 770 16.02 17.09 17.44
CA GLN A 770 14.57 17.25 17.34
C GLN A 770 14.11 17.60 15.91
N LYS A 771 14.65 16.86 14.94
CA LYS A 771 14.37 17.09 13.52
C LYS A 771 14.42 15.79 12.74
N ILE A 772 13.74 15.78 11.61
CA ILE A 772 13.83 14.72 10.61
C ILE A 772 15.15 14.89 9.83
N GLY A 773 15.84 13.78 9.58
CA GLY A 773 17.13 13.75 8.89
C GLY A 773 17.46 12.35 8.36
N TYR A 774 18.67 12.15 7.84
CA TYR A 774 19.09 10.86 7.29
C TYR A 774 20.33 10.36 8.05
N ASP A 775 20.42 9.04 8.25
CA ASP A 775 21.48 8.44 9.05
C ASP A 775 22.39 7.54 8.22
N TYR A 776 23.64 7.97 8.06
CA TYR A 776 24.68 7.23 7.34
C TYR A 776 25.53 6.33 8.25
N SER A 777 25.29 6.33 9.57
CA SER A 777 26.20 5.72 10.54
C SER A 777 26.47 4.24 10.30
N LYS A 778 25.44 3.46 9.96
CA LYS A 778 25.59 2.02 9.64
C LYS A 778 26.39 1.83 8.34
N LEU A 779 26.08 2.60 7.30
CA LEU A 779 26.77 2.52 6.00
C LEU A 779 28.24 2.92 6.13
N ASP A 780 28.54 3.98 6.88
CA ASP A 780 29.90 4.45 7.15
C ASP A 780 30.74 3.41 7.90
N GLN A 781 30.16 2.78 8.93
CA GLN A 781 30.82 1.69 9.66
C GLN A 781 31.13 0.51 8.73
N GLU A 782 30.23 0.20 7.81
CA GLU A 782 30.43 -0.88 6.85
C GLU A 782 31.52 -0.53 5.82
N PHE A 783 31.58 0.71 5.33
CA PHE A 783 32.68 1.16 4.46
C PHE A 783 34.05 0.99 5.14
N VAL A 784 34.17 1.42 6.39
CA VAL A 784 35.41 1.27 7.17
C VAL A 784 35.75 -0.22 7.33
N ARG A 785 34.78 -1.05 7.73
CA ARG A 785 34.96 -2.49 7.90
C ARG A 785 35.45 -3.17 6.62
N LEU A 786 34.85 -2.85 5.47
CA LEU A 786 35.22 -3.45 4.19
C LEU A 786 36.63 -3.03 3.75
N VAL A 787 36.97 -1.75 3.92
CA VAL A 787 38.30 -1.21 3.60
C VAL A 787 39.39 -1.81 4.49
N GLU A 788 39.18 -1.90 5.81
CA GLU A 788 40.12 -2.51 6.75
C GLU A 788 40.35 -4.00 6.49
N ASN A 789 39.35 -4.69 5.95
CA ASN A 789 39.43 -6.10 5.56
C ASN A 789 39.86 -6.31 4.09
N ASN A 790 40.25 -5.25 3.36
CA ASN A 790 40.66 -5.29 1.95
C ASN A 790 39.58 -5.84 0.99
N GLN A 791 38.29 -5.68 1.33
CA GLN A 791 37.13 -6.06 0.52
C GLN A 791 36.72 -4.92 -0.44
N LEU A 792 37.66 -4.45 -1.26
CA LEU A 792 37.50 -3.21 -2.03
C LEU A 792 36.41 -3.29 -3.12
N ALA A 793 36.15 -4.47 -3.67
CA ALA A 793 35.10 -4.65 -4.68
C ALA A 793 33.70 -4.42 -4.10
N GLU A 794 33.46 -4.94 -2.90
CA GLU A 794 32.19 -4.78 -2.18
C GLU A 794 32.01 -3.34 -1.69
N ALA A 795 33.08 -2.70 -1.21
CA ALA A 795 33.04 -1.27 -0.86
C ALA A 795 32.67 -0.40 -2.07
N ARG A 796 33.22 -0.69 -3.26
CA ARG A 796 32.86 0.00 -4.51
C ARG A 796 31.40 -0.21 -4.89
N GLU A 797 30.89 -1.42 -4.76
CA GLU A 797 29.48 -1.73 -5.05
C GLU A 797 28.55 -0.89 -4.17
N LEU A 798 28.78 -0.87 -2.85
CA LEU A 798 27.99 -0.06 -1.91
C LEU A 798 28.09 1.44 -2.19
N MET A 799 29.28 1.97 -2.47
CA MET A 799 29.46 3.39 -2.82
C MET A 799 28.78 3.76 -4.15
N GLN A 800 28.76 2.84 -5.11
CA GLN A 800 28.09 3.01 -6.40
C GLN A 800 26.56 2.97 -6.25
N ILE A 801 26.03 2.09 -5.38
CA ILE A 801 24.62 2.07 -5.00
C ILE A 801 24.23 3.42 -4.40
N ASP A 802 24.96 3.88 -3.38
CA ASP A 802 24.73 5.17 -2.72
C ASP A 802 24.74 6.35 -3.71
N LYS A 803 25.70 6.38 -4.64
CA LYS A 803 25.77 7.37 -5.71
C LYS A 803 24.52 7.34 -6.59
N ASN A 804 24.12 6.14 -7.01
CA ASN A 804 23.07 5.95 -7.99
C ASN A 804 21.67 6.19 -7.42
N LEU A 805 21.45 5.98 -6.13
CA LEU A 805 20.22 6.39 -5.43
C LEU A 805 19.97 7.90 -5.55
N GLY A 806 21.04 8.71 -5.53
CA GLY A 806 20.96 10.17 -5.70
C GLY A 806 20.77 10.67 -7.13
N LYS A 807 20.67 9.82 -8.16
CA LYS A 807 20.64 10.29 -9.58
C LYS A 807 19.53 11.27 -9.90
N TYR A 808 18.40 11.13 -9.23
CA TYR A 808 17.21 11.95 -9.43
C TYR A 808 16.94 12.91 -8.28
N ASN A 809 17.50 12.65 -7.09
CA ASN A 809 17.34 13.48 -5.91
C ASN A 809 18.58 14.38 -5.67
N SER A 810 18.46 15.70 -5.91
CA SER A 810 19.53 16.68 -5.66
C SER A 810 19.92 16.76 -4.19
N ALA A 811 18.94 16.81 -3.28
CA ALA A 811 19.17 16.86 -1.85
C ALA A 811 19.91 15.61 -1.34
N ALA A 812 19.60 14.42 -1.87
CA ALA A 812 20.34 13.19 -1.57
C ALA A 812 21.79 13.25 -2.05
N ARG A 813 22.05 13.82 -3.25
CA ARG A 813 23.43 14.02 -3.73
C ARG A 813 24.22 14.92 -2.80
N GLU A 814 23.61 16.02 -2.34
CA GLU A 814 24.25 16.96 -1.41
C GLU A 814 24.52 16.31 -0.05
N ARG A 815 23.54 15.59 0.52
CA ARG A 815 23.70 14.85 1.78
C ARG A 815 24.78 13.79 1.68
N ARG A 816 24.74 12.98 0.64
CA ARG A 816 25.75 11.96 0.34
C ARG A 816 27.13 12.60 0.22
N GLN A 817 27.26 13.66 -0.56
CA GLN A 817 28.53 14.36 -0.75
C GLN A 817 29.06 14.89 0.58
N ALA A 818 28.22 15.54 1.39
CA ALA A 818 28.60 16.02 2.72
C ALA A 818 29.04 14.88 3.65
N ASN A 819 28.35 13.74 3.61
CA ASN A 819 28.70 12.57 4.40
C ASN A 819 30.04 11.97 3.96
N LEU A 820 30.24 11.74 2.66
CA LEU A 820 31.47 11.16 2.13
C LEU A 820 32.67 12.08 2.34
N LEU A 821 32.49 13.40 2.24
CA LEU A 821 33.53 14.39 2.61
C LEU A 821 33.99 14.25 4.07
N LYS A 822 33.08 13.89 4.98
CA LYS A 822 33.40 13.66 6.39
C LYS A 822 34.17 12.35 6.58
N VAL A 823 33.72 11.25 5.99
CA VAL A 823 34.33 9.92 6.16
C VAL A 823 35.69 9.81 5.45
N ALA A 824 35.80 10.34 4.23
CA ALA A 824 37.02 10.28 3.42
C ALA A 824 38.22 10.96 4.09
N ARG A 825 37.98 12.00 4.90
CA ARG A 825 39.05 12.76 5.58
C ARG A 825 39.93 11.88 6.48
N ASP A 826 39.31 10.92 7.15
CA ASP A 826 39.97 10.11 8.16
C ASP A 826 40.50 8.77 7.60
N ASN A 827 40.21 8.44 6.33
CA ASN A 827 40.62 7.20 5.68
C ASN A 827 40.96 7.40 4.19
N GLY A 828 42.26 7.41 3.87
CA GLY A 828 42.75 7.65 2.51
C GLY A 828 42.29 6.63 1.46
N LEU A 829 42.04 5.37 1.85
CA LEU A 829 41.53 4.38 0.89
C LEU A 829 40.04 4.61 0.58
N ILE A 830 39.24 5.03 1.56
CA ILE A 830 37.86 5.49 1.32
C ILE A 830 37.88 6.72 0.40
N ALA A 831 38.78 7.68 0.65
CA ALA A 831 38.93 8.87 -0.19
C ALA A 831 39.29 8.53 -1.64
N GLN A 832 40.19 7.56 -1.83
CA GLN A 832 40.55 7.05 -3.16
C GLN A 832 39.35 6.41 -3.87
N LEU A 833 38.63 5.50 -3.19
CA LEU A 833 37.45 4.83 -3.78
C LEU A 833 36.36 5.84 -4.16
N TYR A 834 36.12 6.82 -3.29
CA TYR A 834 35.18 7.91 -3.55
C TYR A 834 35.59 8.72 -4.80
N GLY A 835 36.87 9.09 -4.89
CA GLY A 835 37.40 9.84 -6.03
C GLY A 835 37.28 9.09 -7.35
N GLU A 836 37.58 7.79 -7.36
CA GLU A 836 37.42 6.95 -8.55
C GLU A 836 35.96 6.82 -9.01
N ILE A 837 35.00 6.90 -8.08
CA ILE A 837 33.57 6.77 -8.37
C ILE A 837 32.97 8.11 -8.80
N ASP A 838 33.30 9.22 -8.13
CA ASP A 838 32.64 10.52 -8.33
C ASP A 838 33.45 11.54 -9.12
N ASN A 839 34.69 11.21 -9.51
CA ASN A 839 35.66 12.16 -10.05
C ASN A 839 35.93 13.31 -9.07
N ILE A 840 35.75 13.07 -7.77
CA ILE A 840 36.01 14.02 -6.69
C ILE A 840 37.04 13.40 -5.74
N PHE A 841 38.31 13.67 -5.98
CA PHE A 841 39.42 13.16 -5.20
C PHE A 841 39.67 14.07 -3.99
N ILE A 842 39.61 13.51 -2.79
CA ILE A 842 39.81 14.27 -1.54
C ILE A 842 41.15 13.85 -0.94
N SER A 843 42.00 14.82 -0.59
CA SER A 843 43.23 14.53 0.16
C SER A 843 42.92 14.13 1.59
N SER A 844 43.55 13.06 2.04
CA SER A 844 43.61 12.67 3.45
C SER A 844 44.63 13.55 4.20
N ASN A 845 44.90 13.26 5.48
CA ASN A 845 46.00 13.90 6.22
C ASN A 845 47.39 13.27 5.93
N GLY A 846 47.46 12.33 4.99
CA GLY A 846 48.69 11.62 4.60
C GLY A 846 49.03 11.87 3.14
N ASN A 847 50.20 11.39 2.71
CA ASN A 847 50.65 11.53 1.33
C ASN A 847 49.86 10.61 0.40
N ASP A 848 49.06 11.21 -0.48
CA ASP A 848 48.19 10.51 -1.41
C ASP A 848 48.73 10.53 -2.85
N SER A 849 48.33 9.52 -3.63
CA SER A 849 48.65 9.41 -5.06
C SER A 849 47.36 9.26 -5.84
N PHE A 850 46.99 10.29 -6.59
CA PHE A 850 45.81 10.28 -7.42
C PHE A 850 46.15 10.04 -8.90
N ASN A 851 45.42 9.12 -9.51
CA ASN A 851 45.36 8.99 -10.95
C ASN A 851 43.96 9.43 -11.37
N GLY A 852 43.87 10.48 -12.18
CA GLY A 852 42.58 10.93 -12.68
C GLY A 852 41.99 9.97 -13.71
N ASN A 853 40.69 10.10 -13.90
CA ASN A 853 39.96 9.32 -14.88
C ASN A 853 40.11 10.00 -16.24
N GLU A 854 40.90 9.38 -17.12
CA GLU A 854 41.21 9.97 -18.43
C GLU A 854 39.92 10.43 -19.14
N TRP A 855 39.96 11.65 -19.70
CA TRP A 855 38.91 12.23 -20.54
C TRP A 855 37.64 12.69 -19.79
N GLN A 856 37.61 12.62 -18.45
CA GLN A 856 36.56 13.20 -17.62
C GLN A 856 37.07 14.41 -16.85
N LYS A 857 36.15 15.32 -16.47
CA LYS A 857 36.51 16.44 -15.61
C LYS A 857 36.59 15.95 -14.17
N ASP A 858 37.78 16.02 -13.59
CA ASP A 858 38.04 15.65 -12.21
C ASP A 858 38.13 16.89 -11.31
N ARG A 859 37.79 16.70 -10.04
CA ARG A 859 37.94 17.70 -8.98
C ARG A 859 38.80 17.13 -7.86
N TYR A 860 39.90 17.79 -7.56
CA TYR A 860 40.80 17.43 -6.47
C TYR A 860 40.63 18.44 -5.33
N LEU A 861 40.42 17.97 -4.11
CA LEU A 861 40.12 18.80 -2.95
C LEU A 861 41.21 18.66 -1.88
N PHE A 862 41.90 19.76 -1.60
CA PHE A 862 43.00 19.84 -0.65
C PHE A 862 42.67 20.80 0.50
N ARG A 863 43.04 20.41 1.73
CA ARG A 863 42.91 21.22 2.95
C ARG A 863 44.25 21.27 3.69
N SER A 864 44.49 22.29 4.51
CA SER A 864 45.72 22.35 5.32
C SER A 864 45.92 21.06 6.14
N GLY A 865 47.16 20.54 6.12
CA GLY A 865 47.53 19.25 6.70
C GLY A 865 47.46 18.07 5.74
N HIS A 866 47.27 18.32 4.44
CA HIS A 866 47.16 17.26 3.43
C HIS A 866 48.48 16.53 3.12
N GLY A 867 49.64 17.06 3.53
CA GLY A 867 50.92 16.39 3.30
C GLY A 867 51.43 16.56 1.86
N GLN A 868 52.09 15.54 1.32
CA GLN A 868 52.78 15.60 0.05
C GLN A 868 52.13 14.69 -0.99
N ASP A 869 51.24 15.29 -1.79
CA ASP A 869 50.40 14.56 -2.72
C ASP A 869 50.90 14.63 -4.15
N VAL A 870 50.56 13.61 -4.93
CA VAL A 870 50.95 13.48 -6.33
C VAL A 870 49.72 13.20 -7.19
N ILE A 871 49.56 13.94 -8.29
CA ILE A 871 48.49 13.73 -9.27
C ILE A 871 49.10 13.42 -10.63
N LYS A 872 48.58 12.37 -11.26
CA LYS A 872 48.81 12.06 -12.66
C LYS A 872 47.47 12.02 -13.40
N ASP A 873 47.21 13.06 -14.19
CA ASP A 873 45.93 13.24 -14.85
C ASP A 873 46.02 14.21 -16.05
N PHE A 874 45.10 14.05 -17.01
CA PHE A 874 45.02 14.80 -18.26
C PHE A 874 43.82 15.75 -18.26
N GLY A 875 44.00 16.94 -18.85
CA GLY A 875 42.96 17.96 -18.97
C GLY A 875 43.00 18.66 -20.33
N TYR A 876 41.84 18.87 -20.96
CA TYR A 876 41.77 19.46 -22.30
C TYR A 876 42.09 20.95 -22.31
N VAL A 877 43.19 21.34 -22.98
CA VAL A 877 43.50 22.77 -23.20
C VAL A 877 42.42 23.44 -24.05
N SER A 878 41.92 22.77 -25.10
CA SER A 878 40.93 23.33 -26.04
C SER A 878 39.48 23.35 -25.52
N GLU A 879 39.11 22.43 -24.62
CA GLU A 879 37.75 22.30 -24.07
C GLU A 879 37.68 22.83 -22.63
N LYS A 880 37.54 24.16 -22.46
CA LYS A 880 37.55 24.83 -21.15
C LYS A 880 36.61 24.22 -20.11
N SER A 881 35.44 23.74 -20.54
CA SER A 881 34.43 23.11 -19.67
C SER A 881 34.83 21.73 -19.13
N LYS A 882 35.86 21.09 -19.70
CA LYS A 882 36.37 19.78 -19.29
C LYS A 882 37.69 19.82 -18.54
N ARG A 883 38.20 21.02 -18.21
CA ARG A 883 39.43 21.15 -17.41
C ARG A 883 39.18 20.75 -15.97
N ASN A 884 40.14 20.04 -15.40
CA ASN A 884 40.07 19.55 -14.02
C ASN A 884 40.20 20.71 -13.04
N ASP A 885 39.54 20.61 -11.89
CA ASP A 885 39.58 21.63 -10.85
C ASP A 885 40.49 21.15 -9.70
N LEU A 886 41.53 21.90 -9.38
CA LEU A 886 42.38 21.72 -8.20
C LEU A 886 41.95 22.74 -7.13
N CYS A 887 41.16 22.28 -6.16
CA CYS A 887 40.53 23.10 -5.14
C CYS A 887 41.34 23.10 -3.83
N PHE A 888 41.73 24.27 -3.35
CA PHE A 888 42.44 24.48 -2.08
C PHE A 888 41.55 25.24 -1.09
N GLU A 889 40.78 24.51 -0.29
CA GLU A 889 39.84 25.08 0.70
C GLU A 889 40.55 25.77 1.87
N GLY A 890 40.21 27.03 2.12
CA GLY A 890 40.85 27.84 3.16
C GLY A 890 42.17 28.47 2.73
N ALA A 891 42.68 28.18 1.53
CA ALA A 891 43.83 28.84 0.94
C ALA A 891 43.42 30.09 0.15
N LYS A 892 44.34 31.05 0.07
CA LYS A 892 44.23 32.23 -0.79
C LYS A 892 45.33 32.20 -1.82
N LEU A 893 45.03 32.62 -3.06
CA LEU A 893 46.03 32.63 -4.13
C LEU A 893 47.29 33.43 -3.76
N ALA A 894 47.13 34.54 -3.04
CA ALA A 894 48.24 35.41 -2.63
C ALA A 894 49.29 34.69 -1.76
N ASP A 895 48.92 33.59 -1.10
CA ASP A 895 49.79 32.77 -0.27
C ASP A 895 50.32 31.53 -1.01
N THR A 896 49.89 31.31 -2.26
CA THR A 896 50.22 30.13 -3.07
C THR A 896 51.49 30.35 -3.90
N GLN A 897 52.33 29.31 -3.99
CA GLN A 897 53.47 29.27 -4.92
C GLN A 897 53.28 28.17 -5.97
N PHE A 898 53.47 28.54 -7.24
CA PHE A 898 53.59 27.62 -8.37
C PHE A 898 55.07 27.49 -8.74
N VAL A 899 55.58 26.26 -8.73
CA VAL A 899 56.99 25.96 -8.97
C VAL A 899 57.12 24.88 -10.02
N ARG A 900 57.85 25.15 -11.10
CA ARG A 900 58.25 24.11 -12.08
C ARG A 900 59.45 23.33 -11.55
N LEU A 901 59.37 22.01 -11.57
CA LEU A 901 60.48 21.11 -11.28
C LEU A 901 60.60 20.09 -12.42
N GLY A 902 61.55 20.33 -13.34
CA GLY A 902 61.62 19.58 -14.59
C GLY A 902 60.32 19.74 -15.39
N ASN A 903 59.60 18.64 -15.60
CA ASN A 903 58.31 18.63 -16.28
C ASN A 903 57.11 18.71 -15.34
N ASP A 904 57.31 18.72 -14.02
CA ASP A 904 56.25 18.70 -13.03
C ASP A 904 55.89 20.12 -12.57
N LEU A 905 54.62 20.33 -12.22
CA LEU A 905 54.15 21.54 -11.55
C LEU A 905 53.89 21.24 -10.07
N ILE A 906 54.58 21.95 -9.18
CA ILE A 906 54.41 21.86 -7.73
C ILE A 906 53.61 23.07 -7.25
N ILE A 907 52.56 22.81 -6.49
CA ILE A 907 51.69 23.82 -5.88
C ILE A 907 51.85 23.77 -4.37
N LYS A 908 52.13 24.93 -3.77
CA LYS A 908 52.28 25.11 -2.31
C LYS A 908 51.26 26.15 -1.83
N ALA A 909 50.07 25.69 -1.48
CA ALA A 909 48.95 26.56 -1.09
C ALA A 909 48.88 26.83 0.44
N TYR A 910 49.51 25.99 1.26
CA TYR A 910 49.48 26.08 2.73
C TYR A 910 50.88 26.20 3.37
N GLY A 911 51.85 26.72 2.62
CA GLY A 911 53.26 26.78 3.04
C GLY A 911 54.10 25.62 2.49
N THR A 912 55.16 25.22 3.21
CA THR A 912 56.15 24.23 2.69
C THR A 912 55.96 22.81 3.22
N SER A 913 55.10 22.60 4.22
CA SER A 913 54.80 21.27 4.77
C SER A 913 53.86 20.49 3.87
N ASP A 914 52.95 21.19 3.19
CA ASP A 914 51.95 20.62 2.30
C ASP A 914 52.28 21.00 0.84
N LEU A 915 52.30 20.02 -0.06
CA LEU A 915 52.58 20.23 -1.48
C LEU A 915 51.75 19.29 -2.36
N VAL A 916 51.33 19.79 -3.51
CA VAL A 916 50.69 18.98 -4.56
C VAL A 916 51.57 18.99 -5.80
N THR A 917 51.94 17.81 -6.29
CA THR A 917 52.76 17.65 -7.49
C THR A 917 51.90 17.14 -8.65
N LEU A 918 51.71 17.96 -9.69
CA LEU A 918 51.16 17.52 -10.96
C LEU A 918 52.31 16.97 -11.82
N LEU A 919 52.37 15.64 -11.96
CA LEU A 919 53.43 14.97 -12.73
C LEU A 919 53.32 15.31 -14.21
N ASP A 920 54.43 15.51 -14.92
CA ASP A 920 54.51 15.75 -16.38
C ASP A 920 53.60 16.89 -16.89
N TYR A 921 53.25 17.86 -16.04
CA TYR A 921 52.38 18.99 -16.37
C TYR A 921 52.79 19.74 -17.65
N PHE A 922 54.10 19.95 -17.84
CA PHE A 922 54.66 20.72 -18.95
C PHE A 922 55.05 19.87 -20.18
N ASN A 923 54.80 18.55 -20.17
CA ASN A 923 55.26 17.64 -21.22
C ASN A 923 54.17 17.26 -22.25
N SER A 924 52.95 17.81 -22.16
CA SER A 924 51.85 17.50 -23.10
C SER A 924 50.83 18.62 -23.24
N ASP A 925 50.30 18.80 -24.46
CA ASP A 925 49.25 19.77 -24.81
C ASP A 925 47.87 19.51 -24.16
N ASN A 926 47.76 18.50 -23.29
CA ASN A 926 46.50 18.09 -22.66
C ASN A 926 46.62 17.95 -21.14
N ARG A 927 47.16 18.98 -20.47
CA ARG A 927 47.18 19.09 -19.00
C ARG A 927 46.72 20.46 -18.50
N ALA A 928 45.51 20.85 -18.90
CA ALA A 928 44.91 22.09 -18.41
C ALA A 928 44.07 21.88 -17.12
N PHE A 929 44.48 22.57 -16.05
CA PHE A 929 43.80 22.61 -14.76
C PHE A 929 43.31 24.03 -14.45
N ASN A 930 42.21 24.12 -13.69
CA ASN A 930 41.82 25.33 -12.98
C ASN A 930 42.25 25.19 -11.52
N PHE A 931 42.88 26.22 -10.95
CA PHE A 931 43.29 26.24 -9.55
C PHE A 931 42.33 27.11 -8.77
N VAL A 932 41.49 26.49 -7.93
CA VAL A 932 40.38 27.13 -7.23
C VAL A 932 40.78 27.39 -5.77
N PHE A 933 40.74 28.65 -5.37
CA PHE A 933 40.98 29.13 -4.01
C PHE A 933 39.72 29.82 -3.46
N ASP A 934 39.65 30.06 -2.16
CA ASP A 934 38.47 30.68 -1.52
C ASP A 934 38.14 32.07 -2.10
N ASN A 935 39.17 32.80 -2.58
CA ASN A 935 39.03 34.17 -3.04
C ASN A 935 39.00 34.32 -4.57
N GLU A 936 39.57 33.38 -5.32
CA GLU A 936 39.67 33.46 -6.78
C GLU A 936 39.99 32.09 -7.41
N THR A 937 39.76 31.97 -8.71
CA THR A 937 40.19 30.82 -9.53
C THR A 937 41.19 31.29 -10.57
N ILE A 938 42.30 30.56 -10.72
CA ILE A 938 43.27 30.75 -11.79
C ILE A 938 43.04 29.70 -12.87
N THR A 939 42.70 30.13 -14.08
CA THR A 939 42.59 29.22 -15.23
C THR A 939 43.97 28.87 -15.79
N TYR A 940 44.04 27.84 -16.63
CA TYR A 940 45.26 27.50 -17.38
C TYR A 940 45.91 28.71 -18.07
N GLU A 941 45.13 29.52 -18.81
CA GLU A 941 45.67 30.69 -19.51
C GLU A 941 46.18 31.77 -18.56
N GLU A 942 45.52 31.94 -17.41
CA GLU A 942 45.97 32.88 -16.39
C GLU A 942 47.22 32.40 -15.67
N LEU A 943 47.36 31.09 -15.45
CA LEU A 943 48.60 30.52 -14.91
C LEU A 943 49.76 30.82 -15.87
N MET A 944 49.58 30.51 -17.16
CA MET A 944 50.61 30.70 -18.19
C MET A 944 50.96 32.19 -18.43
N SER A 945 49.99 33.09 -18.31
CA SER A 945 50.22 34.53 -18.56
C SER A 945 50.70 35.32 -17.34
N ARG A 946 50.28 34.95 -16.12
CA ARG A 946 50.61 35.69 -14.89
C ARG A 946 51.91 35.22 -14.24
N TYR A 947 52.31 33.97 -14.49
CA TYR A 947 53.49 33.38 -13.87
C TYR A 947 54.56 33.12 -14.92
N THR A 948 55.82 33.22 -14.47
CA THR A 948 56.99 32.91 -15.31
C THR A 948 57.63 31.64 -14.77
N PHE A 949 57.77 30.64 -15.62
CA PHE A 949 58.40 29.38 -15.26
C PHE A 949 59.86 29.38 -15.71
N THR A 950 60.74 28.88 -14.85
CA THR A 950 62.17 28.76 -15.15
C THR A 950 62.51 27.29 -15.36
N HIS A 951 63.16 26.97 -16.48
CA HIS A 951 63.69 25.64 -16.76
C HIS A 951 65.18 25.75 -17.10
N SER A 952 66.01 25.18 -16.24
CA SER A 952 67.46 25.14 -16.42
C SER A 952 67.94 23.74 -16.76
N GLY A 953 68.91 23.67 -17.66
CA GLY A 953 69.72 22.52 -17.97
C GLY A 953 70.87 22.31 -16.98
N ASP A 954 71.70 21.32 -17.28
CA ASP A 954 72.90 20.96 -16.54
C ASP A 954 74.17 21.27 -17.36
N ASP A 955 75.30 20.61 -17.04
CA ASP A 955 76.59 20.84 -17.72
C ASP A 955 76.75 19.98 -19.01
N GLY A 956 75.67 19.38 -19.53
CA GLY A 956 75.68 18.54 -20.71
C GLY A 956 74.78 19.04 -21.85
N ASP A 957 74.91 18.45 -23.04
CA ASP A 957 74.04 18.78 -24.18
C ASP A 957 72.56 18.52 -23.86
N ASN A 958 71.76 19.58 -23.72
CA ASN A 958 70.38 19.55 -23.28
C ASN A 958 69.38 19.86 -24.40
N LYS A 959 68.15 19.38 -24.22
CA LYS A 959 66.99 19.76 -25.03
C LYS A 959 65.91 20.28 -24.11
N ILE A 960 65.67 21.57 -24.16
CA ILE A 960 64.78 22.28 -23.25
C ILE A 960 63.67 22.92 -24.06
N SER A 961 62.44 22.69 -23.64
CA SER A 961 61.26 23.33 -24.23
C SER A 961 60.51 24.11 -23.16
N GLY A 962 60.18 25.36 -23.48
CA GLY A 962 59.21 26.18 -22.78
C GLY A 962 57.79 25.67 -23.01
N CYS A 963 56.83 26.44 -22.54
CA CYS A 963 55.42 26.16 -22.63
C CYS A 963 54.68 27.34 -23.27
N ASP A 964 53.35 27.30 -23.26
CA ASP A 964 52.58 28.51 -23.53
C ASP A 964 52.77 29.48 -22.36
N GLY A 965 52.99 30.77 -22.62
CA GLY A 965 53.24 31.78 -21.61
C GLY A 965 54.66 32.31 -21.62
N LYS A 966 55.04 33.07 -20.59
CA LYS A 966 56.39 33.63 -20.50
C LYS A 966 57.33 32.65 -19.80
N ASP A 967 58.35 32.18 -20.50
CA ASP A 967 59.36 31.26 -19.98
C ASP A 967 60.74 31.89 -19.79
N ILE A 968 61.52 31.31 -18.87
CA ILE A 968 62.96 31.55 -18.73
C ILE A 968 63.69 30.22 -18.88
N LEU A 969 64.34 30.02 -20.01
CA LEU A 969 65.09 28.81 -20.34
C LEU A 969 66.58 29.08 -20.25
N SER A 970 67.34 28.17 -19.63
CA SER A 970 68.80 28.25 -19.53
C SER A 970 69.41 26.91 -19.92
N GLY A 971 70.24 26.88 -20.95
CA GLY A 971 70.95 25.68 -21.43
C GLY A 971 71.99 25.22 -20.42
N GLY A 972 72.89 26.11 -20.03
CA GLY A 972 73.92 25.80 -19.04
C GLY A 972 75.26 25.67 -19.74
N ALA A 973 75.94 24.53 -19.61
CA ALA A 973 77.12 24.23 -20.42
C ALA A 973 76.84 23.01 -21.29
N GLY A 974 77.38 22.95 -22.50
CA GLY A 974 77.04 21.92 -23.48
C GLY A 974 76.52 22.53 -24.78
N ASN A 975 76.28 21.72 -25.80
CA ASN A 975 75.62 22.19 -27.03
C ASN A 975 74.12 21.95 -26.89
N ASP A 976 73.39 23.00 -26.54
CA ASP A 976 72.00 22.90 -26.11
C ASP A 976 71.04 23.22 -27.24
N THR A 977 69.80 22.75 -27.09
CA THR A 977 68.69 23.15 -27.96
C THR A 977 67.52 23.63 -27.11
N LEU A 978 67.20 24.92 -27.22
CA LEU A 978 66.16 25.60 -26.46
C LEU A 978 65.03 26.03 -27.42
N TRP A 979 63.79 25.68 -27.08
CA TRP A 979 62.59 26.14 -27.78
C TRP A 979 61.70 26.93 -26.81
N GLY A 980 61.46 28.21 -27.04
CA GLY A 980 60.63 29.09 -26.20
C GLY A 980 59.17 28.68 -26.23
N GLY A 981 58.59 28.66 -27.43
CA GLY A 981 57.20 28.28 -27.62
C GLY A 981 56.35 29.48 -27.97
N ALA A 982 55.29 29.73 -27.21
CA ALA A 982 54.40 30.87 -27.43
C ALA A 982 54.39 31.77 -26.19
N GLY A 983 54.73 33.04 -26.33
CA GLY A 983 54.81 34.03 -25.26
C GLY A 983 56.05 34.90 -25.39
N ASP A 984 56.29 35.79 -24.42
CA ASP A 984 57.46 36.67 -24.44
C ASP A 984 58.61 36.03 -23.64
N ASP A 985 59.42 35.19 -24.29
CA ASP A 985 60.35 34.29 -23.61
C ASP A 985 61.76 34.86 -23.42
N ILE A 986 62.52 34.25 -22.49
CA ILE A 986 63.96 34.51 -22.31
C ILE A 986 64.70 33.18 -22.43
N LEU A 987 65.50 33.02 -23.48
CA LEU A 987 66.34 31.83 -23.71
C LEU A 987 67.81 32.22 -23.54
N ASP A 988 68.53 31.51 -22.68
CA ASP A 988 69.99 31.66 -22.47
C ASP A 988 70.70 30.35 -22.80
N GLY A 989 71.48 30.30 -23.88
CA GLY A 989 72.25 29.12 -24.30
C GLY A 989 73.34 28.76 -23.30
N GLY A 990 74.07 29.76 -22.80
CA GLY A 990 75.19 29.55 -21.87
C GLY A 990 76.50 29.23 -22.58
N GLU A 991 77.21 28.17 -22.18
CA GLU A 991 78.51 27.78 -22.75
C GLU A 991 78.38 26.64 -23.78
N GLY A 992 78.65 26.87 -25.05
CA GLY A 992 78.68 25.81 -26.07
C GLY A 992 78.24 26.30 -27.44
N ASN A 993 77.86 25.40 -28.35
CA ASN A 993 77.27 25.80 -29.64
C ASN A 993 75.79 25.48 -29.61
N ASP A 994 74.96 26.49 -29.33
CA ASP A 994 73.56 26.27 -28.96
C ASP A 994 72.61 26.55 -30.13
N ILE A 995 71.41 26.00 -30.04
CA ILE A 995 70.30 26.29 -30.95
C ILE A 995 69.14 26.84 -30.12
N LEU A 996 68.86 28.13 -30.25
CA LEU A 996 67.76 28.81 -29.57
C LEU A 996 66.68 29.17 -30.59
N GLU A 997 65.44 28.78 -30.31
CA GLU A 997 64.27 29.09 -31.14
C GLU A 997 63.18 29.71 -30.25
N GLY A 998 62.96 31.02 -30.35
CA GLY A 998 62.03 31.80 -29.52
C GLY A 998 60.59 31.37 -29.75
N GLY A 999 60.08 31.58 -30.96
CA GLY A 999 58.77 31.09 -31.39
C GLY A 999 57.80 32.24 -31.63
N GLU A 1000 56.63 32.21 -30.99
CA GLU A 1000 55.60 33.22 -31.15
C GLU A 1000 55.62 34.21 -29.97
N GLY A 1001 56.08 35.44 -30.15
CA GLY A 1001 56.00 36.50 -29.14
C GLY A 1001 57.22 37.41 -29.15
N TYR A 1002 57.39 38.27 -28.15
CA TYR A 1002 58.55 39.16 -28.06
C TYR A 1002 59.68 38.54 -27.24
N ASP A 1003 60.55 37.78 -27.90
CA ASP A 1003 61.54 36.96 -27.22
C ASP A 1003 62.87 37.67 -26.96
N ILE A 1004 63.62 37.18 -25.99
CA ILE A 1004 65.01 37.52 -25.71
C ILE A 1004 65.86 36.26 -25.82
N LEU A 1005 66.69 36.16 -26.85
CA LEU A 1005 67.58 35.03 -27.08
C LEU A 1005 69.02 35.47 -26.78
N ILE A 1006 69.68 34.78 -25.86
CA ILE A 1006 71.04 35.04 -25.41
C ILE A 1006 71.85 33.80 -25.79
N GLY A 1007 72.67 33.89 -26.84
CA GLY A 1007 73.46 32.73 -27.29
C GLY A 1007 74.54 32.31 -26.29
N GLY A 1008 75.08 33.26 -25.52
CA GLY A 1008 76.17 32.99 -24.58
C GLY A 1008 77.53 32.91 -25.29
N THR A 1009 78.35 31.92 -24.93
CA THR A 1009 79.70 31.72 -25.49
C THR A 1009 79.76 30.51 -26.41
N GLY A 1010 80.08 30.75 -27.69
CA GLY A 1010 80.40 29.73 -28.67
C GLY A 1010 79.82 30.10 -30.03
N ASN A 1011 79.44 29.12 -30.86
CA ASN A 1011 78.84 29.37 -32.18
C ASN A 1011 77.37 28.99 -32.19
N ASP A 1012 76.51 29.95 -31.87
CA ASP A 1012 75.10 29.70 -31.62
C ASP A 1012 74.21 30.02 -32.84
N ILE A 1013 73.06 29.35 -32.90
CA ILE A 1013 72.00 29.56 -33.88
C ILE A 1013 70.79 30.10 -33.13
N LEU A 1014 70.50 31.39 -33.29
CA LEU A 1014 69.34 32.03 -32.67
C LEU A 1014 68.27 32.30 -33.73
N LYS A 1015 67.05 31.84 -33.49
CA LYS A 1015 65.87 32.06 -34.33
C LYS A 1015 64.75 32.62 -33.46
N GLY A 1016 64.41 33.89 -33.58
CA GLY A 1016 63.36 34.47 -32.75
C GLY A 1016 61.95 34.03 -33.17
N GLY A 1017 61.75 33.70 -34.45
CA GLY A 1017 60.43 33.33 -34.98
C GLY A 1017 60.00 34.27 -36.11
N ASP A 1018 58.84 34.00 -36.70
CA ASP A 1018 58.28 34.85 -37.76
C ASP A 1018 57.24 35.82 -37.18
N TRP A 1019 57.17 37.04 -37.70
CA TRP A 1019 56.12 38.05 -37.45
C TRP A 1019 56.14 38.83 -36.12
N HIS A 1020 57.10 38.59 -35.22
CA HIS A 1020 57.25 39.32 -33.95
C HIS A 1020 58.57 40.11 -33.84
N LYS A 1021 58.78 40.83 -32.72
CA LYS A 1021 59.98 41.68 -32.51
C LYS A 1021 60.88 41.08 -31.43
N ASP A 1022 61.85 40.28 -31.86
CA ASP A 1022 62.75 39.59 -30.92
C ASP A 1022 64.02 40.40 -30.65
N ARG A 1023 64.64 40.13 -29.52
CA ARG A 1023 65.94 40.66 -29.10
C ARG A 1023 66.93 39.51 -29.07
N TYR A 1024 68.07 39.71 -29.72
CA TYR A 1024 69.19 38.78 -29.80
C TYR A 1024 70.43 39.40 -29.15
#